data_AF-A0A1J4L1W1-F1
#
_entry.id   AF-A0A1J4L1W1-F1
#
_cell.length_a   1.000
_cell.length_b   1.000
_cell.length_c   1.000
_cell.angle_alpha   90.00
_cell.angle_beta   90.00
_cell.angle_gamma   90.00
#
_symmetry.space_group_name_H-M   'P 1'
#
loop_
_entity.id
_entity.type
_entity.pdbx_description
1 polymer ?
#
loop_
_entity_poly.entity_id
_entity_poly.type
_entity_poly.pdbx_seq_one_letter_code
_entity_poly.pdbx_strand_id
1 'polypeptide(L)'
;MSDLTDENLLAEDLDLNMPEIVDITTKEVDFNEMEQDIQRFASNEAVRAVLEKGVDLQNYGAKIQENLEAAEQASINDYLRQIDRVEQLHEEISTCDSALETMEDLLMQFKESLGQISSDIRTLQSKSQDITIKLNNRKGLDKYLGEFTKKVTISNDFSKKITEGKDIGPNYVKLLLELNDKLKFVHRKDIKTSQAAKEITGSLEKLRNKAAENVRKWIVTKTNQLRDAFNRDSDPNTLGFEQQDSLDKLSIQNSMMRCRFLFKFLKENTPDVQQGARSYYIDVVSKIYLETFRNMSKRLTNQMAQISMSPETIIPAPPQKQGMFKSKRVVRESTLFFSIGDRQKLLNDVLGPPQIFTQDSYPVEALMRSLYQSLIDAVTSEHAFSSEFFDDDNITGEIFAPTTADLEQFLDKLLAKITDPVCIILLLRFAIAQKAEMQRRRVFKIDQHLSNVQSKLTSRFRAIIAFNQTAIENCDPKMFVDNEATAHHANAMTRRFAEFSMSLSQLMSDDISDMMTPELHMIAASVIDLIERTSREFKSQELSAVFQINNYYLIFSTLQTINGCPLLDLFQQKLGDCTTYFVELVIKINFPKLVETVRRAFTKLETREEPLNTGIGESELKEIAVDFKTYHIERMKQISESQMLKFGDFQNGRVILQIIAKRLVLYWAKFDQLCRFIVKGGSPAWFSNLISSQQLVFNIKPMTDSF
;
A
#
# COMPACT_ATOMS: atom_id res chain seq x y z
N MET A 1 74.36 -4.76 27.35
CA MET A 1 73.47 -3.58 27.42
C MET A 1 72.33 -3.99 28.32
N SER A 2 72.10 -3.49 29.51
CA SER A 2 72.58 -2.35 30.33
C SER A 2 71.46 -2.22 31.36
N ASP A 3 71.62 -1.88 32.62
CA ASP A 3 72.70 -1.77 33.59
C ASP A 3 71.97 -1.36 34.89
N LEU A 4 72.69 -1.33 36.02
CA LEU A 4 72.34 -0.74 37.33
C LEU A 4 71.59 -1.67 38.31
N THR A 5 72.25 -2.36 39.26
CA THR A 5 73.05 -1.99 40.46
C THR A 5 72.24 -1.42 41.62
N ASP A 6 72.32 -2.07 42.79
CA ASP A 6 72.74 -1.39 44.01
C ASP A 6 73.27 -2.37 45.09
N GLU A 7 74.27 -1.88 45.84
CA GLU A 7 75.15 -2.57 46.78
C GLU A 7 74.67 -2.56 48.25
N ASN A 8 75.39 -3.36 49.06
CA ASN A 8 75.80 -3.14 50.47
C ASN A 8 75.00 -3.75 51.64
N LEU A 9 75.82 -4.38 52.52
CA LEU A 9 75.78 -4.52 53.99
C LEU A 9 75.85 -6.01 54.43
N LEU A 10 76.72 -6.52 55.29
CA LEU A 10 78.00 -6.16 55.91
C LEU A 10 78.51 -7.47 56.56
N ALA A 11 79.82 -7.65 56.66
CA ALA A 11 80.47 -8.72 57.40
C ALA A 11 80.48 -8.44 58.92
N GLU A 12 80.41 -9.47 59.76
CA GLU A 12 81.04 -9.45 61.09
C GLU A 12 81.32 -10.86 61.62
N ASP A 13 82.55 -11.00 62.14
CA ASP A 13 83.27 -12.20 62.58
C ASP A 13 82.70 -12.88 63.83
N LEU A 14 83.01 -14.17 64.01
CA LEU A 14 83.53 -14.68 65.29
C LEU A 14 84.20 -16.06 65.13
N ASP A 15 85.44 -16.11 65.62
CA ASP A 15 86.52 -17.03 65.31
C ASP A 15 86.92 -17.88 66.55
N LEU A 16 87.18 -19.17 66.32
CA LEU A 16 88.09 -20.10 67.03
C LEU A 16 87.79 -20.50 68.51
N ASN A 17 88.24 -21.63 69.08
CA ASN A 17 89.42 -22.47 68.80
C ASN A 17 89.37 -23.83 69.55
N MET A 18 90.01 -24.87 69.00
CA MET A 18 91.02 -25.74 69.66
C MET A 18 91.25 -27.01 68.82
N PRO A 19 92.52 -27.38 68.52
CA PRO A 19 93.36 -28.03 69.54
C PRO A 19 94.87 -27.77 69.43
N GLU A 20 95.61 -28.01 70.54
CA GLU A 20 96.97 -28.56 70.47
C GLU A 20 97.37 -29.26 71.78
N ILE A 21 97.93 -30.48 71.64
CA ILE A 21 98.47 -31.33 72.72
C ILE A 21 99.97 -31.04 72.83
N VAL A 22 100.48 -30.85 74.06
CA VAL A 22 101.93 -30.85 74.33
C VAL A 22 102.28 -31.77 75.51
N ASP A 23 103.23 -32.65 75.21
CA ASP A 23 103.98 -33.66 75.96
C ASP A 23 104.91 -33.09 77.05
N ILE A 24 105.05 -33.75 78.21
CA ILE A 24 106.24 -33.65 79.08
C ILE A 24 106.42 -34.98 79.86
N THR A 25 107.12 -35.91 79.23
CA THR A 25 107.87 -37.04 79.78
C THR A 25 109.14 -36.61 80.56
N THR A 26 109.10 -35.52 81.35
CA THR A 26 110.32 -34.88 81.90
C THR A 26 110.16 -34.24 83.30
N LYS A 27 109.87 -35.04 84.34
CA LYS A 27 110.24 -34.73 85.74
C LYS A 27 110.85 -35.93 86.46
N GLU A 28 111.83 -35.63 87.31
CA GLU A 28 112.90 -36.47 87.88
C GLU A 28 112.44 -37.65 88.76
N VAL A 29 113.25 -38.72 88.80
CA VAL A 29 113.11 -39.84 89.75
C VAL A 29 113.63 -39.41 91.13
N ASP A 30 112.73 -39.28 92.11
CA ASP A 30 113.07 -38.98 93.50
C ASP A 30 113.37 -40.27 94.27
N PHE A 31 114.63 -40.48 94.65
CA PHE A 31 115.05 -41.63 95.45
C PHE A 31 114.50 -41.61 96.89
N ASN A 32 113.90 -40.50 97.35
CA ASN A 32 113.28 -40.40 98.68
C ASN A 32 111.86 -41.01 98.73
N GLU A 33 111.19 -41.18 97.59
CA GLU A 33 109.87 -41.86 97.54
C GLU A 33 110.01 -43.38 97.77
N MET A 34 111.14 -43.97 97.37
CA MET A 34 111.41 -45.41 97.56
C MET A 34 111.54 -45.82 99.04
N GLU A 35 112.02 -44.92 99.91
CA GLU A 35 112.15 -45.18 101.36
C GLU A 35 110.85 -44.88 102.13
N GLN A 36 110.02 -43.95 101.61
CA GLN A 36 108.65 -43.75 102.10
C GLN A 36 107.71 -44.89 101.70
N ASP A 37 107.91 -45.48 100.53
CA ASP A 37 107.18 -46.67 100.08
C ASP A 37 107.49 -47.88 100.96
N ILE A 38 108.75 -48.10 101.36
CA ILE A 38 109.13 -49.17 102.30
C ILE A 38 108.46 -48.97 103.68
N GLN A 39 108.34 -47.74 104.19
CA GLN A 39 107.59 -47.46 105.43
C GLN A 39 106.08 -47.65 105.25
N ARG A 40 105.52 -47.33 104.08
CA ARG A 40 104.11 -47.62 103.73
C ARG A 40 103.83 -49.11 103.65
N PHE A 41 104.73 -49.89 103.07
CA PHE A 41 104.62 -51.36 103.01
C PHE A 41 104.75 -52.01 104.40
N ALA A 42 105.51 -51.40 105.32
CA ALA A 42 105.63 -51.86 106.71
C ALA A 42 104.37 -51.61 107.57
N SER A 43 103.51 -50.67 107.20
CA SER A 43 102.22 -50.40 107.88
C SER A 43 101.07 -51.32 107.45
N ASN A 44 101.28 -52.20 106.46
CA ASN A 44 100.27 -53.16 106.03
C ASN A 44 100.35 -54.44 106.88
N GLU A 45 99.31 -54.69 107.67
CA GLU A 45 99.23 -55.73 108.71
C GLU A 45 99.52 -57.15 108.18
N ALA A 46 99.24 -57.41 106.90
CA ALA A 46 99.56 -58.66 106.22
C ALA A 46 101.07 -58.85 105.94
N VAL A 47 101.81 -57.76 105.69
CA VAL A 47 103.25 -57.77 105.42
C VAL A 47 104.04 -57.89 106.73
N ARG A 48 103.53 -57.29 107.82
CA ARG A 48 104.10 -57.38 109.17
C ARG A 48 104.03 -58.80 109.75
N ALA A 49 102.92 -59.51 109.55
CA ALA A 49 102.78 -60.91 109.98
C ALA A 49 103.74 -61.89 109.26
N VAL A 50 104.25 -61.50 108.09
CA VAL A 50 105.14 -62.30 107.24
C VAL A 50 106.63 -62.06 107.56
N LEU A 51 107.00 -60.86 108.03
CA LEU A 51 108.38 -60.54 108.46
C LEU A 51 108.72 -61.02 109.88
N GLU A 52 107.73 -61.22 110.77
CA GLU A 52 107.94 -61.62 112.18
C GLU A 52 108.14 -63.15 112.39
N LYS A 53 107.87 -63.99 111.39
CA LYS A 53 107.98 -65.47 111.50
C LYS A 53 109.29 -66.07 110.98
N GLY A 54 110.25 -65.27 110.51
CA GLY A 54 111.59 -65.75 110.13
C GLY A 54 111.59 -66.83 109.03
N VAL A 55 110.73 -66.70 108.01
CA VAL A 55 110.58 -67.68 106.93
C VAL A 55 110.97 -67.07 105.59
N ASP A 56 111.67 -67.88 104.79
CA ASP A 56 112.22 -67.57 103.46
C ASP A 56 111.15 -67.12 102.44
N LEU A 57 111.33 -65.94 101.85
CA LEU A 57 110.35 -65.22 101.02
C LEU A 57 110.07 -65.87 99.65
N GLN A 58 110.89 -66.83 99.19
CA GLN A 58 110.66 -67.48 97.90
C GLN A 58 109.45 -68.46 97.87
N ASN A 59 108.96 -68.95 99.02
CA ASN A 59 107.84 -69.90 99.06
C ASN A 59 106.45 -69.26 99.28
N TYR A 60 106.35 -67.99 99.70
CA TYR A 60 105.07 -67.37 100.09
C TYR A 60 104.24 -66.85 98.90
N GLY A 61 104.89 -66.47 97.79
CA GLY A 61 104.21 -66.00 96.57
C GLY A 61 103.29 -67.06 95.93
N ALA A 62 103.69 -68.33 95.99
CA ALA A 62 102.89 -69.42 95.43
C ALA A 62 101.56 -69.63 96.17
N LYS A 63 101.50 -69.37 97.48
CA LYS A 63 100.31 -69.59 98.30
C LYS A 63 99.27 -68.48 98.16
N ILE A 64 99.70 -67.23 97.91
CA ILE A 64 98.77 -66.11 97.67
C ILE A 64 98.11 -66.22 96.30
N GLN A 65 98.85 -66.66 95.28
CA GLN A 65 98.31 -66.88 93.94
C GLN A 65 97.15 -67.90 93.95
N GLU A 66 97.31 -69.00 94.71
CA GLU A 66 96.29 -70.03 94.86
C GLU A 66 94.99 -69.49 95.50
N ASN A 67 95.10 -68.64 96.53
CA ASN A 67 93.94 -68.05 97.19
C ASN A 67 93.24 -66.98 96.35
N LEU A 68 93.99 -66.23 95.53
CA LEU A 68 93.43 -65.20 94.63
C LEU A 68 92.61 -65.86 93.51
N GLU A 69 93.14 -66.93 92.91
CA GLU A 69 92.43 -67.70 91.87
C GLU A 69 91.11 -68.29 92.42
N ALA A 70 91.08 -68.76 93.67
CA ALA A 70 89.86 -69.28 94.28
C ALA A 70 88.78 -68.21 94.49
N ALA A 71 89.15 -66.98 94.88
CA ALA A 71 88.22 -65.89 95.13
C ALA A 71 87.66 -65.29 93.82
N GLU A 72 88.52 -65.10 92.80
CA GLU A 72 88.07 -64.68 91.46
C GLU A 72 87.04 -65.66 90.89
N GLN A 73 87.30 -66.96 91.01
CA GLN A 73 86.39 -67.98 90.49
C GLN A 73 85.01 -67.97 91.18
N ALA A 74 84.96 -67.60 92.47
CA ALA A 74 83.71 -67.49 93.23
C ALA A 74 82.89 -66.27 92.81
N SER A 75 83.53 -65.10 92.63
CA SER A 75 82.82 -63.87 92.22
C SER A 75 82.35 -63.93 90.77
N ILE A 76 83.16 -64.53 89.88
CA ILE A 76 82.76 -64.80 88.49
C ILE A 76 81.51 -65.70 88.47
N ASN A 77 81.47 -66.74 89.31
CA ASN A 77 80.30 -67.61 89.40
C ASN A 77 79.02 -66.91 89.87
N ASP A 78 79.11 -65.93 90.78
CA ASP A 78 77.91 -65.24 91.26
C ASP A 78 77.36 -64.25 90.23
N TYR A 79 78.23 -63.56 89.48
CA TYR A 79 77.82 -62.78 88.30
C TYR A 79 77.25 -63.67 87.20
N LEU A 80 77.90 -64.80 86.90
CA LEU A 80 77.39 -65.77 85.93
C LEU A 80 75.99 -66.28 86.30
N ARG A 81 75.64 -66.37 87.60
CA ARG A 81 74.30 -66.78 88.05
C ARG A 81 73.21 -65.71 87.87
N GLN A 82 73.56 -64.44 87.71
CA GLN A 82 72.58 -63.35 87.58
C GLN A 82 72.41 -62.84 86.15
N ILE A 83 73.30 -63.20 85.22
CA ILE A 83 73.25 -62.80 83.80
C ILE A 83 71.88 -63.13 83.18
N ASP A 84 71.38 -64.35 83.37
CA ASP A 84 70.12 -64.79 82.74
C ASP A 84 68.92 -63.89 83.09
N ARG A 85 68.88 -63.36 84.32
CA ARG A 85 67.76 -62.53 84.81
C ARG A 85 67.79 -61.11 84.29
N VAL A 86 69.00 -60.56 84.11
CA VAL A 86 69.20 -59.21 83.54
C VAL A 86 69.02 -59.26 82.03
N GLU A 87 69.47 -60.33 81.38
CA GLU A 87 69.26 -60.61 79.97
C GLU A 87 67.75 -60.68 79.66
N GLN A 88 66.97 -61.40 80.47
CA GLN A 88 65.52 -61.49 80.30
C GLN A 88 64.79 -60.14 80.44
N LEU A 89 65.15 -59.31 81.42
CA LEU A 89 64.51 -58.00 81.60
C LEU A 89 64.88 -57.02 80.46
N HIS A 90 66.13 -57.07 79.99
CA HIS A 90 66.56 -56.29 78.84
C HIS A 90 65.82 -56.72 77.57
N GLU A 91 65.58 -58.03 77.41
CA GLU A 91 64.80 -58.57 76.30
C GLU A 91 63.34 -58.08 76.34
N GLU A 92 62.69 -58.07 77.51
CA GLU A 92 61.31 -57.58 77.64
C GLU A 92 61.17 -56.07 77.35
N ILE A 93 62.08 -55.24 77.88
CA ILE A 93 62.07 -53.79 77.63
C ILE A 93 62.36 -53.50 76.15
N SER A 94 63.36 -54.19 75.57
CA SER A 94 63.67 -54.07 74.15
C SER A 94 62.49 -54.50 73.28
N THR A 95 61.70 -55.47 73.72
CA THR A 95 60.49 -55.91 73.00
C THR A 95 59.38 -54.86 73.05
N CYS A 96 59.15 -54.23 74.19
CA CYS A 96 58.16 -53.15 74.30
C CYS A 96 58.54 -51.90 73.50
N ASP A 97 59.81 -51.48 73.54
CA ASP A 97 60.29 -50.35 72.75
C ASP A 97 60.17 -50.66 71.25
N SER A 98 60.55 -51.88 70.83
CA SER A 98 60.37 -52.31 69.43
C SER A 98 58.90 -52.31 69.02
N ALA A 99 57.97 -52.70 69.90
CA ALA A 99 56.53 -52.69 69.59
C ALA A 99 55.97 -51.26 69.44
N LEU A 100 56.42 -50.31 70.27
CA LEU A 100 56.02 -48.91 70.19
C LEU A 100 56.62 -48.23 68.95
N GLU A 101 57.89 -48.47 68.66
CA GLU A 101 58.56 -48.03 67.44
C GLU A 101 57.81 -48.53 66.20
N THR A 102 57.41 -49.81 66.19
CA THR A 102 56.60 -50.40 65.11
C THR A 102 55.26 -49.68 64.94
N MET A 103 54.60 -49.29 66.05
CA MET A 103 53.29 -48.64 66.01
C MET A 103 53.37 -47.18 65.58
N GLU A 104 54.43 -46.48 66.00
CA GLU A 104 54.76 -45.12 65.54
C GLU A 104 55.07 -45.13 64.04
N ASP A 105 55.90 -46.05 63.58
CA ASP A 105 56.23 -46.23 62.16
C ASP A 105 54.97 -46.50 61.33
N LEU A 106 54.08 -47.37 61.79
CA LEU A 106 52.86 -47.70 61.07
C LEU A 106 51.91 -46.50 60.96
N LEU A 107 51.79 -45.70 62.03
CA LEU A 107 50.97 -44.47 62.02
C LEU A 107 51.60 -43.36 61.17
N MET A 108 52.93 -43.22 61.20
CA MET A 108 53.66 -42.27 60.37
C MET A 108 53.50 -42.65 58.89
N GLN A 109 53.65 -43.94 58.54
CA GLN A 109 53.38 -44.46 57.20
C GLN A 109 51.92 -44.25 56.77
N PHE A 110 50.94 -44.42 57.67
CA PHE A 110 49.53 -44.20 57.33
C PHE A 110 49.21 -42.71 57.10
N LYS A 111 49.81 -41.83 57.90
CA LYS A 111 49.70 -40.36 57.74
C LYS A 111 50.35 -39.91 56.43
N GLU A 112 51.53 -40.42 56.12
CA GLU A 112 52.21 -40.17 54.84
C GLU A 112 51.39 -40.68 53.66
N SER A 113 50.83 -41.89 53.77
CA SER A 113 49.97 -42.49 52.75
C SER A 113 48.70 -41.66 52.51
N LEU A 114 48.04 -41.14 53.56
CA LEU A 114 46.89 -40.25 53.43
C LEU A 114 47.25 -38.89 52.81
N GLY A 115 48.42 -38.35 53.17
CA GLY A 115 48.98 -37.14 52.57
C GLY A 115 49.26 -37.32 51.08
N GLN A 116 49.87 -38.45 50.71
CA GLN A 116 50.12 -38.84 49.32
C GLN A 116 48.80 -39.04 48.57
N ILE A 117 47.84 -39.80 49.09
CA ILE A 117 46.53 -40.02 48.44
C ILE A 117 45.77 -38.69 48.24
N SER A 118 45.77 -37.80 49.23
CA SER A 118 45.14 -36.47 49.06
C SER A 118 45.85 -35.62 48.02
N SER A 119 47.18 -35.66 47.98
CA SER A 119 47.97 -35.00 46.94
C SER A 119 47.67 -35.60 45.56
N ASP A 120 47.58 -36.92 45.46
CA ASP A 120 47.27 -37.64 44.22
C ASP A 120 45.86 -37.33 43.74
N ILE A 121 44.86 -37.27 44.63
CA ILE A 121 43.49 -36.87 44.30
C ILE A 121 43.46 -35.44 43.78
N ARG A 122 44.13 -34.49 44.43
CA ARG A 122 44.23 -33.10 43.94
C ARG A 122 44.93 -33.04 42.59
N THR A 123 46.02 -33.80 42.42
CA THR A 123 46.76 -33.89 41.17
C THR A 123 45.88 -34.46 40.05
N LEU A 124 45.10 -35.50 40.34
CA LEU A 124 44.20 -36.16 39.40
C LEU A 124 43.02 -35.26 39.04
N GLN A 125 42.47 -34.52 40.01
CA GLN A 125 41.41 -33.54 39.78
C GLN A 125 41.90 -32.36 38.94
N SER A 126 43.10 -31.83 39.22
CA SER A 126 43.74 -30.80 38.40
C SER A 126 43.99 -31.31 36.98
N LYS A 127 44.54 -32.52 36.83
CA LYS A 127 44.74 -33.16 35.51
C LYS A 127 43.42 -33.37 34.77
N SER A 128 42.35 -33.74 35.47
CA SER A 128 41.01 -33.92 34.88
C SER A 128 40.47 -32.61 34.33
N GLN A 129 40.54 -31.51 35.10
CA GLN A 129 40.14 -30.18 34.67
C GLN A 129 40.96 -29.70 33.46
N ASP A 130 42.28 -29.89 33.49
CA ASP A 130 43.16 -29.56 32.38
C ASP A 130 42.80 -30.33 31.11
N ILE A 131 42.47 -31.62 31.24
CA ILE A 131 42.02 -32.46 30.12
C ILE A 131 40.69 -31.94 29.57
N THR A 132 39.74 -31.58 30.44
CA THR A 132 38.45 -31.02 30.01
C THR A 132 38.62 -29.71 29.24
N ILE A 133 39.47 -28.81 29.73
CA ILE A 133 39.79 -27.54 29.04
C ILE A 133 40.42 -27.83 27.67
N LYS A 134 41.43 -28.71 27.61
CA LYS A 134 42.07 -29.13 26.34
C LYS A 134 41.06 -29.75 25.37
N LEU A 135 40.14 -30.59 25.87
CA LEU A 135 39.10 -31.22 25.05
C LEU A 135 38.14 -30.18 24.47
N ASN A 136 37.67 -29.23 25.28
CA ASN A 136 36.76 -28.17 24.83
C ASN A 136 37.42 -27.26 23.81
N ASN A 137 38.69 -26.87 24.02
CA ASN A 137 39.45 -26.09 23.05
C ASN A 137 39.64 -26.84 21.73
N ARG A 138 39.94 -28.14 21.77
CA ARG A 138 40.05 -28.98 20.56
C ARG A 138 38.72 -29.11 19.83
N LYS A 139 37.60 -29.30 20.54
CA LYS A 139 36.26 -29.33 19.92
C LYS A 139 35.89 -28.00 19.27
N GLY A 140 36.21 -26.87 19.92
CA GLY A 140 36.00 -25.54 19.36
C GLY A 140 36.82 -25.31 18.08
N LEU A 141 38.10 -25.70 18.10
CA LEU A 141 38.98 -25.62 16.95
C LEU A 141 38.51 -26.52 15.80
N ASP A 142 38.15 -27.77 16.09
CA ASP A 142 37.65 -28.73 15.10
C ASP A 142 36.40 -28.21 14.39
N LYS A 143 35.45 -27.64 15.15
CA LYS A 143 34.26 -26.99 14.56
C LYS A 143 34.64 -25.84 13.64
N TYR A 144 35.53 -24.95 14.08
CA TYR A 144 35.95 -23.79 13.30
C TYR A 144 36.67 -24.20 12.01
N LEU A 145 37.63 -25.13 12.10
CA LEU A 145 38.36 -25.66 10.94
C LEU A 145 37.45 -26.45 10.01
N GLY A 146 36.48 -27.20 10.55
CA GLY A 146 35.47 -27.91 9.77
C GLY A 146 34.60 -26.97 8.96
N GLU A 147 34.11 -25.88 9.56
CA GLU A 147 33.33 -24.84 8.86
C GLU A 147 34.17 -24.12 7.80
N PHE A 148 35.41 -23.74 8.13
CA PHE A 148 36.35 -23.13 7.19
C PHE A 148 36.61 -24.04 5.99
N THR A 149 36.96 -25.31 6.25
CA THR A 149 37.26 -26.30 5.20
C THR A 149 36.04 -26.54 4.33
N LYS A 150 34.83 -26.65 4.92
CA LYS A 150 33.60 -26.80 4.14
C LYS A 150 33.35 -25.62 3.20
N LYS A 151 33.68 -24.39 3.60
CA LYS A 151 33.52 -23.20 2.76
C LYS A 151 34.60 -23.10 1.68
N VAL A 152 35.84 -23.50 1.98
CA VAL A 152 37.00 -23.43 1.05
C VAL A 152 37.18 -24.70 0.22
N THR A 153 36.39 -25.76 0.40
CA THR A 153 36.43 -26.94 -0.49
C THR A 153 35.42 -26.82 -1.62
N ILE A 154 35.84 -27.04 -2.86
CA ILE A 154 34.94 -27.23 -4.02
C ILE A 154 35.05 -28.69 -4.46
N SER A 155 33.94 -29.42 -4.39
CA SER A 155 33.89 -30.78 -4.94
C SER A 155 33.76 -30.75 -6.47
N ASN A 156 34.33 -31.74 -7.15
CA ASN A 156 34.21 -31.87 -8.61
C ASN A 156 32.76 -32.00 -9.06
N ASP A 157 31.91 -32.68 -8.28
CA ASP A 157 30.48 -32.81 -8.53
C ASP A 157 29.75 -31.44 -8.47
N PHE A 158 30.03 -30.62 -7.45
CA PHE A 158 29.47 -29.27 -7.33
C PHE A 158 29.87 -28.38 -8.52
N SER A 159 31.16 -28.38 -8.86
CA SER A 159 31.70 -27.63 -10.00
C SER A 159 31.04 -28.06 -11.33
N LYS A 160 30.90 -29.38 -11.53
CA LYS A 160 30.27 -29.96 -12.73
C LYS A 160 28.79 -29.58 -12.83
N LYS A 161 28.02 -29.70 -11.74
CA LYS A 161 26.59 -29.34 -11.70
C LYS A 161 26.34 -27.87 -12.03
N ILE A 162 27.17 -26.97 -11.50
CA ILE A 162 27.07 -25.53 -11.81
C ILE A 162 27.41 -25.26 -13.27
N THR A 163 28.47 -25.89 -13.78
CA THR A 163 28.99 -25.68 -15.13
C THR A 163 28.04 -26.22 -16.20
N GLU A 164 27.54 -27.44 -16.03
CA GLU A 164 26.65 -28.11 -16.99
C GLU A 164 25.26 -27.46 -17.05
N GLY A 165 24.73 -26.98 -15.93
CA GLY A 165 23.47 -26.22 -15.89
C GLY A 165 22.28 -26.93 -16.55
N LYS A 166 22.24 -28.28 -16.56
CA LYS A 166 21.23 -29.08 -17.29
C LYS A 166 19.80 -28.92 -16.75
N ASP A 167 19.65 -28.64 -15.46
CA ASP A 167 18.35 -28.44 -14.80
C ASP A 167 18.38 -27.16 -13.96
N ILE A 168 18.04 -26.03 -14.59
CA ILE A 168 17.94 -24.72 -13.92
C ILE A 168 16.53 -24.59 -13.34
N GLY A 169 16.40 -25.06 -12.11
CA GLY A 169 15.18 -25.01 -11.32
C GLY A 169 15.45 -24.81 -9.83
N PRO A 170 14.52 -25.20 -8.93
CA PRO A 170 14.67 -25.04 -7.48
C PRO A 170 15.91 -25.74 -6.90
N ASN A 171 16.35 -26.84 -7.51
CA ASN A 171 17.57 -27.53 -7.10
C ASN A 171 18.84 -26.72 -7.45
N TYR A 172 18.84 -26.03 -8.59
CA TYR A 172 19.93 -25.13 -8.99
C TYR A 172 20.02 -23.91 -8.06
N VAL A 173 18.88 -23.42 -7.55
CA VAL A 173 18.85 -22.36 -6.52
C VAL A 173 19.64 -22.76 -5.28
N LYS A 174 19.53 -24.01 -4.81
CA LYS A 174 20.30 -24.51 -3.65
C LYS A 174 21.81 -24.48 -3.93
N LEU A 175 22.23 -24.86 -5.14
CA LEU A 175 23.63 -24.80 -5.56
C LEU A 175 24.14 -23.35 -5.62
N LEU A 176 23.34 -22.41 -6.12
CA LEU A 176 23.73 -21.00 -6.15
C LEU A 176 23.74 -20.35 -4.77
N LEU A 177 22.87 -20.76 -3.84
CA LEU A 177 22.95 -20.33 -2.44
C LEU A 177 24.28 -20.75 -1.82
N GLU A 178 24.68 -22.00 -2.03
CA GLU A 178 25.99 -22.49 -1.58
C GLU A 178 27.16 -21.75 -2.27
N LEU A 179 27.08 -21.50 -3.58
CA LEU A 179 28.10 -20.74 -4.31
C LEU A 179 28.22 -19.30 -3.79
N ASN A 180 27.09 -18.62 -3.58
CA ASN A 180 27.05 -17.26 -3.07
C ASN A 180 27.66 -17.17 -1.67
N ASP A 181 27.34 -18.14 -0.81
CA ASP A 181 27.92 -18.27 0.52
C ASP A 181 29.44 -18.45 0.48
N LYS A 182 29.94 -19.29 -0.43
CA LYS A 182 31.38 -19.52 -0.62
C LYS A 182 32.07 -18.26 -1.16
N LEU A 183 31.46 -17.58 -2.14
CA LEU A 183 31.95 -16.30 -2.68
C LEU A 183 32.05 -15.24 -1.58
N LYS A 184 31.00 -15.05 -0.78
CA LYS A 184 31.01 -14.09 0.34
C LYS A 184 32.04 -14.44 1.41
N PHE A 185 32.20 -15.73 1.72
CA PHE A 185 33.16 -16.19 2.72
C PHE A 185 34.61 -15.88 2.33
N VAL A 186 35.00 -16.19 1.09
CA VAL A 186 36.37 -15.97 0.58
C VAL A 186 36.71 -14.48 0.48
N HIS A 187 35.71 -13.62 0.31
CA HIS A 187 35.89 -12.17 0.28
C HIS A 187 35.90 -11.50 1.67
N ARG A 188 35.67 -12.22 2.78
CA ARG A 188 35.76 -11.64 4.13
C ARG A 188 37.19 -11.20 4.44
N LYS A 189 37.35 -10.06 5.13
CA LYS A 189 38.65 -9.39 5.35
C LYS A 189 39.66 -10.27 6.09
N ASP A 190 39.21 -11.02 7.08
CA ASP A 190 39.97 -11.96 7.90
C ASP A 190 40.37 -13.25 7.15
N ILE A 191 39.57 -13.65 6.14
CA ILE A 191 39.76 -14.90 5.38
C ILE A 191 40.54 -14.67 4.09
N LYS A 192 40.33 -13.53 3.43
CA LYS A 192 40.88 -13.19 2.10
C LYS A 192 42.42 -13.23 2.06
N THR A 193 43.08 -13.00 3.19
CA THR A 193 44.54 -13.02 3.30
C THR A 193 45.11 -14.43 3.34
N SER A 194 44.31 -15.44 3.67
CA SER A 194 44.74 -16.84 3.76
C SER A 194 45.12 -17.41 2.39
N GLN A 195 46.08 -18.34 2.38
CA GLN A 195 46.56 -18.97 1.15
C GLN A 195 45.45 -19.80 0.47
N ALA A 196 44.67 -20.55 1.24
CA ALA A 196 43.57 -21.36 0.73
C ALA A 196 42.47 -20.51 0.06
N ALA A 197 42.18 -19.32 0.60
CA ALA A 197 41.25 -18.38 -0.02
C ALA A 197 41.77 -17.87 -1.38
N LYS A 198 43.05 -17.52 -1.48
CA LYS A 198 43.68 -17.04 -2.72
C LYS A 198 43.66 -18.12 -3.82
N GLU A 199 43.97 -19.36 -3.46
CA GLU A 199 43.99 -20.49 -4.40
C GLU A 199 42.59 -20.77 -4.98
N ILE A 200 41.56 -20.71 -4.15
CA ILE A 200 40.21 -21.04 -4.61
C ILE A 200 39.46 -19.89 -5.27
N THR A 201 39.88 -18.64 -5.02
CA THR A 201 39.22 -17.44 -5.57
C THR A 201 39.08 -17.55 -7.08
N GLY A 202 40.15 -17.91 -7.80
CA GLY A 202 40.11 -18.04 -9.26
C GLY A 202 39.10 -19.09 -9.75
N SER A 203 38.96 -20.20 -9.04
CA SER A 203 37.98 -21.25 -9.36
C SER A 203 36.55 -20.82 -9.05
N LEU A 204 36.31 -20.13 -7.94
CA LEU A 204 35.00 -19.58 -7.59
C LEU A 204 34.55 -18.50 -8.59
N GLU A 205 35.46 -17.65 -9.04
CA GLU A 205 35.18 -16.63 -10.06
C GLU A 205 34.79 -17.25 -11.41
N LYS A 206 35.46 -18.34 -11.82
CA LYS A 206 35.05 -19.12 -13.01
C LYS A 206 33.66 -19.72 -12.85
N LEU A 207 33.36 -20.31 -11.68
CA LEU A 207 32.03 -20.85 -11.37
C LEU A 207 30.96 -19.76 -11.34
N ARG A 208 31.27 -18.59 -10.78
CA ARG A 208 30.39 -17.41 -10.77
C ARG A 208 30.04 -16.99 -12.19
N ASN A 209 31.03 -16.81 -13.05
CA ASN A 209 30.81 -16.40 -14.44
C ASN A 209 29.96 -17.43 -15.19
N LYS A 210 30.23 -18.73 -14.99
CA LYS A 210 29.47 -19.79 -15.65
C LYS A 210 28.04 -19.91 -15.13
N ALA A 211 27.84 -19.79 -13.81
CA ALA A 211 26.53 -19.70 -13.20
C ALA A 211 25.74 -18.52 -13.75
N ALA A 212 26.37 -17.34 -13.86
CA ALA A 212 25.74 -16.15 -14.39
C ALA A 212 25.30 -16.32 -15.86
N GLU A 213 26.14 -16.93 -16.69
CA GLU A 213 25.81 -17.27 -18.09
C GLU A 213 24.59 -18.22 -18.17
N ASN A 214 24.58 -19.25 -17.34
CA ASN A 214 23.50 -20.24 -17.28
C ASN A 214 22.18 -19.62 -16.82
N VAL A 215 22.20 -18.79 -15.76
CA VAL A 215 21.02 -18.06 -15.29
C VAL A 215 20.50 -17.10 -16.37
N ARG A 216 21.37 -16.35 -17.04
CA ARG A 216 20.96 -15.46 -18.14
C ARG A 216 20.28 -16.24 -19.26
N LYS A 217 20.87 -17.35 -19.70
CA LYS A 217 20.27 -18.24 -20.72
C LYS A 217 18.88 -18.71 -20.30
N TRP A 218 18.72 -19.14 -19.05
CA TRP A 218 17.43 -19.58 -18.53
C TRP A 218 16.38 -18.46 -18.48
N ILE A 219 16.74 -17.25 -18.03
CA ILE A 219 15.84 -16.09 -18.06
C ILE A 219 15.41 -15.81 -19.49
N VAL A 220 16.34 -15.76 -20.44
CA VAL A 220 16.06 -15.58 -21.86
C VAL A 220 15.10 -16.65 -22.39
N THR A 221 15.32 -17.92 -22.06
CA THR A 221 14.41 -19.02 -22.42
C THR A 221 13.01 -18.80 -21.84
N LYS A 222 12.90 -18.43 -20.56
CA LYS A 222 11.61 -18.18 -19.90
C LYS A 222 10.88 -16.97 -20.50
N THR A 223 11.60 -15.90 -20.81
CA THR A 223 11.05 -14.73 -21.52
C THR A 223 10.52 -15.09 -22.90
N ASN A 224 11.23 -15.94 -23.65
CA ASN A 224 10.74 -16.42 -24.95
C ASN A 224 9.52 -17.33 -24.80
N GLN A 225 9.46 -18.18 -23.77
CA GLN A 225 8.26 -18.96 -23.46
C GLN A 225 7.06 -18.05 -23.15
N LEU A 226 7.26 -16.95 -22.41
CA LEU A 226 6.21 -15.96 -22.18
C LEU A 226 5.72 -15.36 -23.49
N ARG A 227 6.64 -14.92 -24.36
CA ARG A 227 6.29 -14.40 -25.69
C ARG A 227 5.45 -15.38 -26.50
N ASP A 228 5.87 -16.64 -26.53
CA ASP A 228 5.19 -17.67 -27.30
C ASP A 228 3.80 -17.99 -26.71
N ALA A 229 3.62 -17.89 -25.38
CA ALA A 229 2.32 -18.01 -24.73
C ALA A 229 1.38 -16.84 -25.11
N PHE A 230 1.87 -15.59 -25.06
CA PHE A 230 1.08 -14.41 -25.44
C PHE A 230 0.65 -14.42 -26.91
N ASN A 231 1.53 -14.87 -27.81
CA ASN A 231 1.21 -14.94 -29.23
C ASN A 231 0.08 -15.95 -29.54
N ARG A 232 -0.04 -17.02 -28.73
CA ARG A 232 -1.12 -18.01 -28.87
C ARG A 232 -2.47 -17.45 -28.43
N ASP A 233 -2.50 -16.75 -27.30
CA ASP A 233 -3.71 -16.07 -26.82
C ASP A 233 -4.22 -14.99 -27.79
N SER A 234 -3.34 -14.53 -28.69
CA SER A 234 -3.62 -13.52 -29.70
C SER A 234 -4.20 -14.10 -31.01
N ASP A 235 -4.12 -15.42 -31.24
CA ASP A 235 -4.62 -16.08 -32.46
C ASP A 235 -6.02 -16.69 -32.25
N PRO A 236 -7.08 -16.10 -32.82
CA PRO A 236 -8.44 -16.62 -32.68
C PRO A 236 -8.68 -17.97 -33.36
N ASN A 237 -7.78 -18.43 -34.24
CA ASN A 237 -7.90 -19.73 -34.92
C ASN A 237 -7.38 -20.91 -34.10
N THR A 238 -6.72 -20.68 -32.94
CA THR A 238 -6.09 -21.73 -32.11
C THR A 238 -6.91 -22.07 -30.85
N LEU A 239 -8.16 -21.63 -30.75
CA LEU A 239 -9.03 -21.85 -29.58
C LEU A 239 -9.73 -23.22 -29.52
N GLY A 240 -9.33 -24.20 -30.34
CA GLY A 240 -10.12 -25.42 -30.54
C GLY A 240 -9.46 -26.76 -30.21
N PHE A 241 -8.19 -26.97 -30.54
CA PHE A 241 -7.60 -28.31 -30.51
C PHE A 241 -6.10 -28.20 -30.23
N GLU A 242 -5.60 -28.96 -29.25
CA GLU A 242 -4.21 -29.05 -28.76
C GLU A 242 -3.85 -28.14 -27.55
N GLN A 243 -4.40 -28.44 -26.36
CA GLN A 243 -4.10 -27.70 -25.11
C GLN A 243 -3.49 -28.54 -23.96
N GLN A 244 -3.02 -29.77 -24.18
CA GLN A 244 -2.62 -30.62 -23.04
C GLN A 244 -1.19 -30.35 -22.51
N ASP A 245 -0.25 -29.87 -23.33
CA ASP A 245 1.20 -29.84 -22.97
C ASP A 245 1.88 -28.46 -22.98
N SER A 246 1.16 -27.36 -23.27
CA SER A 246 1.75 -26.02 -23.27
C SER A 246 1.52 -25.26 -21.97
N LEU A 247 2.59 -24.75 -21.36
CA LEU A 247 2.51 -23.93 -20.15
C LEU A 247 1.86 -22.58 -20.44
N ASP A 248 0.88 -22.19 -19.62
CA ASP A 248 0.27 -20.87 -19.65
C ASP A 248 1.20 -19.78 -19.05
N LYS A 249 0.88 -18.51 -19.31
CA LYS A 249 1.63 -17.35 -18.78
C LYS A 249 1.86 -17.47 -17.27
N LEU A 250 0.80 -17.82 -16.54
CA LEU A 250 0.82 -17.90 -15.08
C LEU A 250 1.77 -19.00 -14.58
N SER A 251 1.77 -20.18 -15.20
CA SER A 251 2.69 -21.27 -14.84
C SER A 251 4.15 -20.91 -15.13
N ILE A 252 4.42 -20.21 -16.24
CA ILE A 252 5.77 -19.73 -16.57
C ILE A 252 6.24 -18.71 -15.51
N GLN A 253 5.42 -17.72 -15.18
CA GLN A 253 5.73 -16.73 -14.13
C GLN A 253 5.92 -17.40 -12.76
N ASN A 254 5.05 -18.35 -12.38
CA ASN A 254 5.19 -19.12 -11.13
C ASN A 254 6.47 -19.98 -11.09
N SER A 255 6.88 -20.54 -12.22
CA SER A 255 8.18 -21.22 -12.36
C SER A 255 9.34 -20.25 -12.13
N MET A 256 9.23 -19.03 -12.66
CA MET A 256 10.24 -17.99 -12.46
C MET A 256 10.31 -17.56 -10.99
N MET A 257 9.16 -17.31 -10.36
CA MET A 257 9.07 -16.89 -8.95
C MET A 257 9.70 -17.91 -8.00
N ARG A 258 9.46 -19.21 -8.20
CA ARG A 258 10.13 -20.27 -7.43
C ARG A 258 11.66 -20.23 -7.53
N CYS A 259 12.19 -19.60 -8.57
CA CYS A 259 13.61 -19.44 -8.82
C CYS A 259 14.08 -17.97 -8.72
N ARG A 260 13.36 -17.09 -8.01
CA ARG A 260 13.70 -15.66 -7.87
C ARG A 260 15.13 -15.39 -7.38
N PHE A 261 15.68 -16.30 -6.56
CA PHE A 261 17.06 -16.19 -6.09
C PHE A 261 18.09 -16.20 -7.23
N LEU A 262 17.79 -16.80 -8.39
CA LEU A 262 18.68 -16.80 -9.54
C LEU A 262 18.98 -15.37 -10.01
N PHE A 263 17.96 -14.51 -10.08
CA PHE A 263 18.16 -13.11 -10.46
C PHE A 263 18.87 -12.31 -9.35
N LYS A 264 18.50 -12.55 -8.08
CA LYS A 264 19.22 -11.98 -6.92
C LYS A 264 20.71 -12.33 -6.92
N PHE A 265 21.06 -13.56 -7.30
CA PHE A 265 22.45 -13.99 -7.44
C PHE A 265 23.20 -13.14 -8.47
N LEU A 266 22.59 -12.86 -9.63
CA LEU A 266 23.17 -11.96 -10.64
C LEU A 266 23.35 -10.55 -10.08
N LYS A 267 22.35 -10.01 -9.37
CA LYS A 267 22.41 -8.67 -8.75
C LYS A 267 23.58 -8.54 -7.75
N GLU A 268 23.83 -9.57 -6.95
CA GLU A 268 24.89 -9.56 -5.93
C GLU A 268 26.29 -9.82 -6.51
N ASN A 269 26.41 -10.60 -7.60
CA ASN A 269 27.70 -11.14 -8.04
C ASN A 269 28.13 -10.73 -9.45
N THR A 270 27.20 -10.31 -10.32
CA THR A 270 27.48 -10.03 -11.75
C THR A 270 26.50 -8.98 -12.31
N PRO A 271 26.65 -7.69 -11.94
CA PRO A 271 25.69 -6.62 -12.27
C PRO A 271 25.50 -6.37 -13.77
N ASP A 272 26.55 -6.57 -14.58
CA ASP A 272 26.53 -6.45 -16.04
C ASP A 272 25.62 -7.51 -16.69
N VAL A 273 25.74 -8.76 -16.28
CA VAL A 273 24.87 -9.86 -16.75
C VAL A 273 23.44 -9.67 -16.24
N GLN A 274 23.28 -9.18 -15.01
CA GLN A 274 21.98 -8.83 -14.43
C GLN A 274 21.25 -7.79 -15.28
N GLN A 275 21.92 -6.68 -15.62
CA GLN A 275 21.35 -5.62 -16.44
C GLN A 275 20.95 -6.13 -17.82
N GLY A 276 21.82 -6.91 -18.48
CA GLY A 276 21.50 -7.51 -19.78
C GLY A 276 20.30 -8.46 -19.75
N ALA A 277 20.13 -9.25 -18.69
CA ALA A 277 18.96 -10.12 -18.53
C ALA A 277 17.66 -9.33 -18.26
N ARG A 278 17.74 -8.27 -17.43
CA ARG A 278 16.63 -7.35 -17.16
C ARG A 278 16.18 -6.63 -18.42
N SER A 279 17.10 -6.00 -19.14
CA SER A 279 16.79 -5.27 -20.38
C SER A 279 16.17 -6.18 -21.43
N TYR A 280 16.67 -7.41 -21.58
CA TYR A 280 16.07 -8.37 -22.51
C TYR A 280 14.62 -8.73 -22.15
N TYR A 281 14.32 -8.89 -20.86
CA TYR A 281 12.95 -9.12 -20.40
C TYR A 281 12.03 -7.94 -20.78
N ILE A 282 12.46 -6.72 -20.46
CA ILE A 282 11.72 -5.49 -20.76
C ILE A 282 11.48 -5.37 -22.27
N ASP A 283 12.51 -5.54 -23.09
CA ASP A 283 12.42 -5.40 -24.55
C ASP A 283 11.40 -6.37 -25.18
N VAL A 284 11.32 -7.61 -24.67
CA VAL A 284 10.38 -8.61 -25.19
C VAL A 284 8.97 -8.33 -24.68
N VAL A 285 8.80 -8.13 -23.37
CA VAL A 285 7.48 -7.98 -22.75
C VAL A 285 6.84 -6.64 -23.12
N SER A 286 7.63 -5.58 -23.24
CA SER A 286 7.15 -4.27 -23.72
C SER A 286 6.61 -4.35 -25.15
N LYS A 287 7.29 -5.07 -26.06
CA LYS A 287 6.81 -5.28 -27.44
C LYS A 287 5.51 -6.07 -27.48
N ILE A 288 5.39 -7.12 -26.67
CA ILE A 288 4.16 -7.92 -26.59
C ILE A 288 2.98 -7.03 -26.21
N TYR A 289 3.06 -6.33 -25.07
CA TYR A 289 1.95 -5.48 -24.63
C TYR A 289 1.66 -4.38 -25.65
N LEU A 290 2.69 -3.74 -26.22
CA LEU A 290 2.51 -2.71 -27.25
C LEU A 290 1.72 -3.24 -28.46
N GLU A 291 2.08 -4.42 -28.97
CA GLU A 291 1.37 -5.06 -30.09
C GLU A 291 -0.06 -5.46 -29.71
N THR A 292 -0.28 -6.00 -28.51
CA THR A 292 -1.62 -6.35 -28.01
C THR A 292 -2.53 -5.12 -27.95
N PHE A 293 -2.08 -4.03 -27.33
CA PHE A 293 -2.87 -2.80 -27.19
C PHE A 293 -3.04 -2.05 -28.52
N ARG A 294 -2.07 -2.12 -29.43
CA ARG A 294 -2.24 -1.64 -30.82
C ARG A 294 -3.34 -2.40 -31.56
N ASN A 295 -3.33 -3.73 -31.45
CA ASN A 295 -4.35 -4.57 -32.08
C ASN A 295 -5.74 -4.30 -31.49
N MET A 296 -5.85 -4.13 -30.17
CA MET A 296 -7.11 -3.74 -29.53
C MET A 296 -7.59 -2.36 -29.99
N SER A 297 -6.70 -1.36 -30.08
CA SER A 297 -7.04 -0.01 -30.56
C SER A 297 -7.49 -0.01 -32.03
N LYS A 298 -6.85 -0.85 -32.88
CA LYS A 298 -7.25 -1.06 -34.27
C LYS A 298 -8.62 -1.74 -34.37
N ARG A 299 -8.87 -2.78 -33.56
CA ARG A 299 -10.17 -3.46 -33.48
C ARG A 299 -11.27 -2.50 -33.04
N LEU A 300 -11.02 -1.71 -32.00
CA LEU A 300 -11.92 -0.66 -31.52
C LEU A 300 -12.27 0.29 -32.68
N THR A 301 -11.27 0.73 -33.45
CA THR A 301 -11.49 1.63 -34.58
C THR A 301 -12.39 1.02 -35.66
N ASN A 302 -12.27 -0.28 -35.90
CA ASN A 302 -13.06 -0.99 -36.91
C ASN A 302 -14.48 -1.33 -36.44
N GLN A 303 -14.68 -1.54 -35.14
CA GLN A 303 -15.95 -1.99 -34.57
C GLN A 303 -16.80 -0.84 -34.00
N MET A 304 -16.22 0.34 -33.77
CA MET A 304 -16.96 1.43 -33.16
C MET A 304 -18.08 1.98 -34.05
N ALA A 305 -19.26 2.07 -33.45
CA ALA A 305 -20.41 2.72 -34.04
C ALA A 305 -20.10 4.21 -34.30
N GLN A 306 -20.50 4.68 -35.48
CA GLN A 306 -20.21 6.05 -35.91
C GLN A 306 -21.16 7.09 -35.29
N ILE A 307 -22.14 6.66 -34.50
CA ILE A 307 -23.17 7.54 -33.94
C ILE A 307 -22.53 8.69 -33.14
N SER A 308 -21.58 8.40 -32.27
CA SER A 308 -20.90 9.39 -31.42
C SER A 308 -19.95 10.35 -32.17
N MET A 309 -19.78 10.17 -33.48
CA MET A 309 -19.01 11.05 -34.37
C MET A 309 -19.90 11.88 -35.30
N SER A 310 -21.22 11.71 -35.21
CA SER A 310 -22.15 12.52 -35.99
C SER A 310 -22.06 13.99 -35.55
N PRO A 311 -21.93 14.97 -36.45
CA PRO A 311 -21.82 16.39 -36.11
C PRO A 311 -23.17 16.98 -35.67
N GLU A 312 -23.86 16.31 -34.74
CA GLU A 312 -25.12 16.76 -34.15
C GLU A 312 -24.88 17.87 -33.14
N THR A 313 -25.71 18.91 -33.21
CA THR A 313 -25.76 20.00 -32.23
C THR A 313 -27.15 20.10 -31.59
N ILE A 314 -27.27 20.87 -30.52
CA ILE A 314 -28.56 21.23 -29.91
C ILE A 314 -29.46 21.91 -30.95
N ILE A 315 -28.90 22.78 -31.80
CA ILE A 315 -29.59 23.31 -32.97
C ILE A 315 -29.77 22.17 -33.99
N PRO A 316 -31.02 21.84 -34.39
CA PRO A 316 -31.25 20.85 -35.43
C PRO A 316 -30.73 21.36 -36.78
N ALA A 317 -30.16 20.46 -37.58
CA ALA A 317 -29.77 20.82 -38.94
C ALA A 317 -31.01 21.22 -39.76
N PRO A 318 -30.94 22.26 -40.62
CA PRO A 318 -32.05 22.59 -41.49
C PRO A 318 -32.38 21.40 -42.40
N PRO A 319 -33.67 21.14 -42.69
CA PRO A 319 -34.05 20.08 -43.62
C PRO A 319 -33.39 20.38 -44.98
N GLN A 320 -32.41 19.56 -45.37
CA GLN A 320 -31.80 19.68 -46.70
C GLN A 320 -32.91 19.51 -47.74
N LYS A 321 -33.18 20.56 -48.54
CA LYS A 321 -34.00 20.44 -49.74
C LYS A 321 -33.36 19.35 -50.61
N GLN A 322 -34.00 18.19 -50.68
CA GLN A 322 -33.50 17.04 -51.43
C GLN A 322 -33.36 17.42 -52.90
N GLY A 323 -32.13 17.45 -53.40
CA GLY A 323 -31.89 17.40 -54.83
C GLY A 323 -32.40 16.06 -55.36
N MET A 324 -33.22 16.10 -56.42
CA MET A 324 -33.54 14.91 -57.20
C MET A 324 -32.22 14.21 -57.56
N PHE A 325 -32.10 12.89 -57.38
CA PHE A 325 -30.89 12.06 -57.60
C PHE A 325 -29.99 11.65 -56.41
N LYS A 326 -30.49 11.54 -55.17
CA LYS A 326 -29.83 10.66 -54.17
C LYS A 326 -30.82 9.73 -53.46
N SER A 327 -30.47 8.44 -53.45
CA SER A 327 -31.20 7.35 -52.80
C SER A 327 -31.51 7.67 -51.34
N LYS A 328 -32.73 7.32 -50.90
CA LYS A 328 -33.28 7.54 -49.56
C LYS A 328 -32.33 7.05 -48.46
N ARG A 329 -31.57 7.96 -47.85
CA ARG A 329 -31.26 7.88 -46.42
C ARG A 329 -32.28 8.76 -45.71
N VAL A 330 -33.21 8.11 -45.00
CA VAL A 330 -34.07 8.81 -44.04
C VAL A 330 -33.12 9.44 -43.02
N VAL A 331 -32.90 10.75 -43.12
CA VAL A 331 -32.36 11.52 -42.00
C VAL A 331 -33.46 11.49 -40.95
N ARG A 332 -33.44 10.48 -40.08
CA ARG A 332 -34.23 10.52 -38.86
C ARG A 332 -33.70 11.72 -38.10
N GLU A 333 -34.56 12.70 -37.83
CA GLU A 333 -34.37 13.63 -36.71
C GLU A 333 -34.26 12.78 -35.43
N SER A 334 -33.08 12.24 -35.16
CA SER A 334 -32.84 11.37 -34.03
C SER A 334 -32.65 12.24 -32.81
N THR A 335 -33.73 12.61 -32.14
CA THR A 335 -33.70 13.22 -30.79
C THR A 335 -32.88 12.35 -29.83
N LEU A 336 -32.87 11.04 -30.06
CA LEU A 336 -32.11 10.06 -29.27
C LEU A 336 -30.57 10.22 -29.23
N PHE A 337 -29.96 11.10 -30.03
CA PHE A 337 -28.48 11.27 -30.00
C PHE A 337 -27.97 11.67 -28.62
N PHE A 338 -28.67 12.60 -27.95
CA PHE A 338 -28.32 13.04 -26.60
C PHE A 338 -28.92 12.16 -25.50
N SER A 339 -29.65 11.11 -25.85
CA SER A 339 -30.26 10.22 -24.86
C SER A 339 -29.21 9.29 -24.24
N ILE A 340 -29.28 9.13 -22.91
CA ILE A 340 -28.45 8.16 -22.20
C ILE A 340 -28.91 6.71 -22.49
N GLY A 341 -30.23 6.47 -22.55
CA GLY A 341 -30.82 5.14 -22.74
C GLY A 341 -30.10 4.00 -22.00
N ASP A 342 -29.81 2.92 -22.72
CA ASP A 342 -29.08 1.76 -22.18
C ASP A 342 -27.59 2.02 -21.88
N ARG A 343 -27.03 3.15 -22.31
CA ARG A 343 -25.61 3.49 -22.08
C ARG A 343 -25.31 3.64 -20.59
N GLN A 344 -26.31 4.03 -19.80
CA GLN A 344 -26.19 4.13 -18.34
C GLN A 344 -25.83 2.79 -17.69
N LYS A 345 -26.23 1.66 -18.28
CA LYS A 345 -25.94 0.32 -17.74
C LYS A 345 -24.44 0.05 -17.66
N LEU A 346 -23.62 0.71 -18.49
CA LEU A 346 -22.16 0.59 -18.44
C LEU A 346 -21.56 1.15 -17.14
N LEU A 347 -22.28 2.01 -16.41
CA LEU A 347 -21.85 2.53 -15.11
C LEU A 347 -22.10 1.57 -13.96
N ASN A 348 -22.96 0.56 -14.13
CA ASN A 348 -23.24 -0.41 -13.06
C ASN A 348 -22.06 -1.36 -12.82
N ASP A 349 -21.23 -1.57 -13.84
CA ASP A 349 -20.09 -2.50 -13.80
C ASP A 349 -18.86 -1.91 -14.50
N VAL A 350 -18.46 -0.70 -14.08
CA VAL A 350 -17.34 0.02 -14.68
C VAL A 350 -16.04 -0.81 -14.64
N LEU A 351 -15.76 -1.40 -13.47
CA LEU A 351 -14.56 -2.20 -13.18
C LEU A 351 -14.77 -3.70 -13.46
N GLY A 352 -15.91 -4.07 -14.05
CA GLY A 352 -16.19 -5.45 -14.45
C GLY A 352 -15.23 -5.94 -15.54
N PRO A 353 -15.16 -7.26 -15.76
CA PRO A 353 -14.23 -7.84 -16.72
C PRO A 353 -14.38 -7.24 -18.13
N PRO A 354 -13.31 -7.21 -18.94
CA PRO A 354 -13.39 -6.79 -20.33
C PRO A 354 -14.46 -7.60 -21.09
N GLN A 355 -15.32 -6.91 -21.85
CA GLN A 355 -16.36 -7.56 -22.64
C GLN A 355 -15.78 -8.22 -23.88
N ILE A 356 -16.37 -9.34 -24.29
CA ILE A 356 -16.03 -10.03 -25.54
C ILE A 356 -16.87 -9.43 -26.66
N PHE A 357 -16.21 -8.84 -27.65
CA PHE A 357 -16.88 -8.22 -28.81
C PHE A 357 -16.81 -9.15 -30.02
N THR A 358 -17.96 -9.41 -30.64
CA THR A 358 -18.10 -10.09 -31.94
C THR A 358 -17.77 -9.14 -33.10
N GLN A 359 -18.02 -9.53 -34.35
CA GLN A 359 -17.80 -8.66 -35.53
C GLN A 359 -18.83 -7.54 -35.70
N ASP A 360 -19.77 -7.38 -34.76
CA ASP A 360 -20.79 -6.33 -34.80
C ASP A 360 -20.24 -4.94 -34.48
N SER A 361 -21.08 -3.92 -34.66
CA SER A 361 -20.74 -2.54 -34.29
C SER A 361 -21.21 -2.22 -32.87
N TYR A 362 -20.32 -1.61 -32.07
CA TYR A 362 -20.53 -1.36 -30.65
C TYR A 362 -20.37 0.12 -30.28
N PRO A 363 -21.02 0.60 -29.21
CA PRO A 363 -20.77 1.93 -28.66
C PRO A 363 -19.30 2.13 -28.31
N VAL A 364 -18.75 3.31 -28.60
CA VAL A 364 -17.34 3.65 -28.36
C VAL A 364 -16.98 3.48 -26.88
N GLU A 365 -17.92 3.82 -25.99
CA GLU A 365 -17.78 3.77 -24.54
C GLU A 365 -17.55 2.35 -24.04
N ALA A 366 -18.28 1.37 -24.57
CA ALA A 366 -18.13 -0.03 -24.19
C ALA A 366 -16.74 -0.56 -24.60
N LEU A 367 -16.30 -0.23 -25.81
CA LEU A 367 -14.99 -0.65 -26.34
C LEU A 367 -13.85 0.00 -25.56
N MET A 368 -13.92 1.30 -25.29
CA MET A 368 -12.92 2.04 -24.52
C MET A 368 -12.85 1.58 -23.06
N ARG A 369 -14.00 1.32 -22.42
CA ARG A 369 -14.05 0.74 -21.07
C ARG A 369 -13.26 -0.56 -21.01
N SER A 370 -13.56 -1.49 -21.93
CA SER A 370 -12.86 -2.78 -22.00
C SER A 370 -11.38 -2.63 -22.34
N LEU A 371 -11.00 -1.70 -23.23
CA LEU A 371 -9.59 -1.43 -23.57
C LEU A 371 -8.79 -1.00 -22.33
N TYR A 372 -9.29 -0.01 -21.59
CA TYR A 372 -8.60 0.48 -20.39
C TYR A 372 -8.71 -0.48 -19.21
N GLN A 373 -9.78 -1.27 -19.10
CA GLN A 373 -9.89 -2.32 -18.10
C GLN A 373 -8.79 -3.38 -18.33
N SER A 374 -8.64 -3.84 -19.58
CA SER A 374 -7.54 -4.73 -19.97
C SER A 374 -6.16 -4.13 -19.68
N LEU A 375 -6.00 -2.80 -19.85
CA LEU A 375 -4.76 -2.11 -19.52
C LEU A 375 -4.44 -2.17 -18.03
N ILE A 376 -5.39 -1.78 -17.16
CA ILE A 376 -5.13 -1.75 -15.72
C ILE A 376 -4.91 -3.15 -15.16
N ASP A 377 -5.57 -4.18 -15.70
CA ASP A 377 -5.39 -5.58 -15.29
C ASP A 377 -4.05 -6.15 -15.78
N ALA A 378 -3.64 -5.82 -17.02
CA ALA A 378 -2.31 -6.16 -17.54
C ALA A 378 -1.20 -5.51 -16.71
N VAL A 379 -1.30 -4.20 -16.44
CA VAL A 379 -0.31 -3.47 -15.62
C VAL A 379 -0.27 -4.03 -14.20
N THR A 380 -1.41 -4.33 -13.59
CA THR A 380 -1.48 -4.89 -12.22
C THR A 380 -0.81 -6.25 -12.15
N SER A 381 -1.17 -7.18 -13.05
CA SER A 381 -0.62 -8.54 -13.08
C SER A 381 0.88 -8.54 -13.37
N GLU A 382 1.33 -7.71 -14.30
CA GLU A 382 2.74 -7.55 -14.63
C GLU A 382 3.52 -6.94 -13.48
N HIS A 383 2.96 -5.94 -12.79
CA HIS A 383 3.60 -5.31 -11.65
C HIS A 383 3.84 -6.29 -10.51
N ALA A 384 2.83 -7.08 -10.16
CA ALA A 384 2.92 -8.09 -9.10
C ALA A 384 4.06 -9.10 -9.36
N PHE A 385 4.24 -9.52 -10.61
CA PHE A 385 5.32 -10.44 -10.99
C PHE A 385 6.68 -9.75 -11.06
N SER A 386 6.77 -8.70 -11.88
CA SER A 386 8.04 -8.11 -12.29
C SER A 386 8.74 -7.39 -11.14
N SER A 387 8.01 -6.68 -10.29
CA SER A 387 8.59 -6.01 -9.12
C SER A 387 9.24 -7.02 -8.15
N GLU A 388 8.60 -8.17 -7.92
CA GLU A 388 9.09 -9.18 -6.99
C GLU A 388 10.22 -10.03 -7.57
N PHE A 389 10.11 -10.49 -8.83
CA PHE A 389 11.15 -11.32 -9.44
C PHE A 389 12.46 -10.56 -9.67
N PHE A 390 12.36 -9.31 -10.14
CA PHE A 390 13.51 -8.48 -10.48
C PHE A 390 14.03 -7.64 -9.30
N ASP A 391 13.30 -7.61 -8.17
CA ASP A 391 13.63 -6.76 -7.02
C ASP A 391 13.85 -5.29 -7.46
N ASP A 392 12.90 -4.82 -8.27
CA ASP A 392 12.91 -3.52 -8.95
C ASP A 392 11.47 -3.04 -9.18
N ASP A 393 11.04 -2.08 -8.37
CA ASP A 393 9.69 -1.52 -8.43
C ASP A 393 9.40 -0.73 -9.72
N ASN A 394 10.43 -0.26 -10.44
CA ASN A 394 10.27 0.62 -11.60
C ASN A 394 10.12 -0.13 -12.93
N ILE A 395 10.48 -1.41 -12.96
CA ILE A 395 10.52 -2.21 -14.19
C ILE A 395 9.20 -2.20 -14.97
N THR A 396 8.06 -2.20 -14.27
CA THR A 396 6.73 -2.17 -14.92
C THR A 396 6.49 -0.87 -15.66
N GLY A 397 6.98 0.26 -15.15
CA GLY A 397 6.86 1.55 -15.83
C GLY A 397 7.61 1.55 -17.16
N GLU A 398 8.83 0.98 -17.17
CA GLU A 398 9.63 0.82 -18.39
C GLU A 398 8.95 -0.10 -19.41
N ILE A 399 8.32 -1.19 -18.95
CA ILE A 399 7.57 -2.12 -19.81
C ILE A 399 6.40 -1.42 -20.52
N PHE A 400 5.60 -0.63 -19.78
CA PHE A 400 4.37 -0.04 -20.32
C PHE A 400 4.54 1.34 -20.95
N ALA A 401 5.67 2.03 -20.76
CA ALA A 401 5.89 3.38 -21.31
C ALA A 401 5.63 3.47 -22.84
N PRO A 402 6.11 2.54 -23.69
CA PRO A 402 5.77 2.57 -25.12
C PRO A 402 4.28 2.35 -25.40
N THR A 403 3.62 1.50 -24.60
CA THR A 403 2.19 1.19 -24.73
C THR A 403 1.33 2.40 -24.39
N THR A 404 1.62 3.08 -23.28
CA THR A 404 0.88 4.29 -22.87
C THR A 404 1.09 5.43 -23.86
N ALA A 405 2.31 5.59 -24.40
CA ALA A 405 2.59 6.60 -25.42
C ALA A 405 1.82 6.36 -26.73
N ASP A 406 1.68 5.11 -27.16
CA ASP A 406 0.89 4.74 -28.34
C ASP A 406 -0.61 4.97 -28.12
N LEU A 407 -1.12 4.58 -26.94
CA LEU A 407 -2.50 4.82 -26.53
C LEU A 407 -2.83 6.32 -26.44
N GLU A 408 -1.89 7.17 -26.03
CA GLU A 408 -2.09 8.62 -26.02
C GLU A 408 -2.30 9.18 -27.43
N GLN A 409 -1.52 8.74 -28.42
CA GLN A 409 -1.68 9.16 -29.82
C GLN A 409 -2.98 8.63 -30.43
N PHE A 410 -3.35 7.39 -30.09
CA PHE A 410 -4.63 6.82 -30.48
C PHE A 410 -5.80 7.63 -29.90
N LEU A 411 -5.73 7.98 -28.62
CA LEU A 411 -6.76 8.76 -27.94
C LEU A 411 -6.92 10.16 -28.58
N ASP A 412 -5.82 10.84 -28.91
CA ASP A 412 -5.90 12.16 -29.57
C ASP A 412 -6.65 12.09 -30.90
N LYS A 413 -6.37 11.06 -31.71
CA LYS A 413 -7.06 10.84 -33.00
C LYS A 413 -8.53 10.47 -32.82
N LEU A 414 -8.86 9.68 -31.80
CA LEU A 414 -10.22 9.25 -31.52
C LEU A 414 -11.07 10.41 -30.98
N LEU A 415 -10.60 11.09 -29.93
CA LEU A 415 -11.34 12.17 -29.27
C LEU A 415 -11.61 13.34 -30.20
N ALA A 416 -10.70 13.64 -31.14
CA ALA A 416 -10.92 14.67 -32.15
C ALA A 416 -12.19 14.43 -32.99
N LYS A 417 -12.60 13.15 -33.16
CA LYS A 417 -13.77 12.75 -33.95
C LYS A 417 -15.06 12.67 -33.15
N ILE A 418 -14.99 12.43 -31.84
CA ILE A 418 -16.18 12.25 -30.99
C ILE A 418 -16.81 13.61 -30.73
N THR A 419 -18.05 13.80 -31.14
CA THR A 419 -18.86 15.01 -30.97
C THR A 419 -19.96 14.84 -29.92
N ASP A 420 -20.17 13.60 -29.45
CA ASP A 420 -21.17 13.25 -28.45
C ASP A 420 -20.69 13.58 -27.02
N PRO A 421 -21.34 14.54 -26.34
CA PRO A 421 -20.94 14.96 -24.99
C PRO A 421 -21.25 13.91 -23.93
N VAL A 422 -22.31 13.10 -24.10
CA VAL A 422 -22.68 12.02 -23.18
C VAL A 422 -21.63 10.91 -23.23
N CYS A 423 -21.11 10.61 -24.42
CA CYS A 423 -20.02 9.65 -24.62
C CYS A 423 -18.76 10.09 -23.87
N ILE A 424 -18.37 11.36 -24.01
CA ILE A 424 -17.17 11.89 -23.35
C ILE A 424 -17.30 11.82 -21.82
N ILE A 425 -18.45 12.17 -21.25
CA ILE A 425 -18.65 12.10 -19.80
C ILE A 425 -18.64 10.65 -19.29
N LEU A 426 -19.25 9.71 -20.02
CA LEU A 426 -19.13 8.28 -19.69
C LEU A 426 -17.68 7.81 -19.66
N LEU A 427 -16.90 8.15 -20.69
CA LEU A 427 -15.48 7.84 -20.76
C LEU A 427 -14.69 8.47 -19.59
N LEU A 428 -15.03 9.71 -19.21
CA LEU A 428 -14.40 10.40 -18.09
C LEU A 428 -14.67 9.66 -16.78
N ARG A 429 -15.91 9.23 -16.54
CA ARG A 429 -16.27 8.44 -15.36
C ARG A 429 -15.54 7.11 -15.31
N PHE A 430 -15.36 6.43 -16.44
CA PHE A 430 -14.56 5.20 -16.50
C PHE A 430 -13.09 5.48 -16.14
N ALA A 431 -12.50 6.52 -16.71
CA ALA A 431 -11.12 6.90 -16.45
C ALA A 431 -10.89 7.30 -14.97
N ILE A 432 -11.87 7.94 -14.32
CA ILE A 432 -11.85 8.25 -12.88
C ILE A 432 -11.89 6.97 -12.06
N ALA A 433 -12.86 6.09 -12.31
CA ALA A 433 -13.00 4.83 -11.59
C ALA A 433 -11.77 3.91 -11.74
N GLN A 434 -11.22 3.78 -12.95
CA GLN A 434 -10.04 2.97 -13.24
C GLN A 434 -8.78 3.52 -12.57
N LYS A 435 -8.63 4.85 -12.50
CA LYS A 435 -7.54 5.48 -11.74
C LYS A 435 -7.68 5.22 -10.24
N ALA A 436 -8.89 5.37 -9.68
CA ALA A 436 -9.16 5.07 -8.28
C ALA A 436 -8.87 3.59 -7.95
N GLU A 437 -9.20 2.67 -8.86
CA GLU A 437 -8.89 1.25 -8.71
C GLU A 437 -7.39 0.96 -8.73
N MET A 438 -6.61 1.61 -9.60
CA MET A 438 -5.15 1.49 -9.60
C MET A 438 -4.52 2.02 -8.30
N GLN A 439 -5.05 3.13 -7.76
CA GLN A 439 -4.64 3.66 -6.46
C GLN A 439 -4.97 2.68 -5.32
N ARG A 440 -6.17 2.08 -5.35
CA ARG A 440 -6.58 1.04 -4.39
C ARG A 440 -5.66 -0.18 -4.43
N ARG A 441 -5.24 -0.61 -5.64
CA ARG A 441 -4.26 -1.68 -5.87
C ARG A 441 -2.82 -1.29 -5.50
N ARG A 442 -2.56 -0.01 -5.22
CA ARG A 442 -1.23 0.59 -4.95
C ARG A 442 -0.26 0.47 -6.13
N VAL A 443 -0.78 0.54 -7.36
CA VAL A 443 0.02 0.47 -8.59
C VAL A 443 -0.02 1.83 -9.30
N PHE A 444 1.05 2.60 -9.18
CA PHE A 444 1.10 4.00 -9.67
C PHE A 444 1.84 4.17 -11.01
N LYS A 445 2.20 3.06 -11.68
CA LYS A 445 3.12 3.05 -12.83
C LYS A 445 2.57 3.73 -14.09
N ILE A 446 1.25 3.89 -14.17
CA ILE A 446 0.55 4.58 -15.27
C ILE A 446 -0.32 5.74 -14.77
N ASP A 447 -0.09 6.25 -13.55
CA ASP A 447 -0.92 7.30 -12.95
C ASP A 447 -0.92 8.60 -13.79
N GLN A 448 0.25 8.96 -14.32
CA GLN A 448 0.37 10.11 -15.23
C GLN A 448 -0.44 9.91 -16.51
N HIS A 449 -0.41 8.70 -17.09
CA HIS A 449 -1.19 8.38 -18.29
C HIS A 449 -2.70 8.51 -18.02
N LEU A 450 -3.20 7.92 -16.94
CA LEU A 450 -4.63 8.01 -16.58
C LEU A 450 -5.05 9.46 -16.28
N SER A 451 -4.17 10.26 -15.68
CA SER A 451 -4.40 11.70 -15.49
C SER A 451 -4.48 12.45 -16.81
N ASN A 452 -3.60 12.14 -17.76
CA ASN A 452 -3.63 12.71 -19.11
C ASN A 452 -4.94 12.35 -19.83
N VAL A 453 -5.42 11.12 -19.70
CA VAL A 453 -6.71 10.68 -20.27
C VAL A 453 -7.87 11.51 -19.71
N GLN A 454 -7.94 11.68 -18.39
CA GLN A 454 -8.98 12.50 -17.74
C GLN A 454 -8.91 13.97 -18.22
N SER A 455 -7.70 14.54 -18.32
CA SER A 455 -7.51 15.90 -18.83
C SER A 455 -7.94 16.04 -20.29
N LYS A 456 -7.59 15.10 -21.16
CA LYS A 456 -7.96 15.11 -22.58
C LYS A 456 -9.48 15.00 -22.77
N LEU A 457 -10.14 14.13 -21.99
CA LEU A 457 -11.60 13.97 -21.99
C LEU A 457 -12.30 15.25 -21.52
N THR A 458 -11.81 15.86 -20.44
CA THR A 458 -12.33 17.14 -19.93
C THR A 458 -12.20 18.26 -20.96
N SER A 459 -11.02 18.41 -21.57
CA SER A 459 -10.79 19.40 -22.63
C SER A 459 -11.69 19.15 -23.84
N ARG A 460 -11.90 17.88 -24.23
CA ARG A 460 -12.80 17.55 -25.34
C ARG A 460 -14.26 17.88 -25.02
N PHE A 461 -14.71 17.58 -23.80
CA PHE A 461 -16.06 17.94 -23.36
C PHE A 461 -16.29 19.45 -23.50
N ARG A 462 -15.41 20.28 -22.92
CA ARG A 462 -15.49 21.75 -23.05
C ARG A 462 -15.51 22.22 -24.50
N ALA A 463 -14.70 21.62 -25.37
CA ALA A 463 -14.72 21.96 -26.79
C ALA A 463 -16.07 21.65 -27.48
N ILE A 464 -16.72 20.53 -27.13
CA ILE A 464 -18.06 20.17 -27.63
C ILE A 464 -19.11 21.14 -27.10
N ILE A 465 -19.03 21.53 -25.83
CA ILE A 465 -19.92 22.50 -25.20
C ILE A 465 -19.80 23.86 -25.89
N ALA A 466 -18.57 24.37 -26.05
CA ALA A 466 -18.29 25.63 -26.73
C ALA A 466 -18.76 25.63 -28.20
N PHE A 467 -18.63 24.50 -28.89
CA PHE A 467 -19.15 24.35 -30.26
C PHE A 467 -20.68 24.45 -30.30
N ASN A 468 -21.38 23.77 -29.40
CA ASN A 468 -22.84 23.87 -29.28
C ASN A 468 -23.28 25.29 -28.91
N GLN A 469 -22.59 25.94 -27.97
CA GLN A 469 -22.84 27.32 -27.59
C GLN A 469 -22.72 28.27 -28.78
N THR A 470 -21.62 28.17 -29.53
CA THR A 470 -21.40 28.98 -30.75
C THR A 470 -22.51 28.75 -31.78
N ALA A 471 -22.98 27.51 -31.93
CA ALA A 471 -24.09 27.19 -32.84
C ALA A 471 -25.42 27.82 -32.38
N ILE A 472 -25.69 27.85 -31.07
CA ILE A 472 -26.90 28.46 -30.48
C ILE A 472 -26.86 29.98 -30.62
N GLU A 473 -25.73 30.61 -30.29
CA GLU A 473 -25.55 32.06 -30.34
C GLU A 473 -25.71 32.61 -31.77
N ASN A 474 -25.13 31.92 -32.75
CA ASN A 474 -25.22 32.31 -34.16
C ASN A 474 -26.50 31.86 -34.88
N CYS A 475 -27.42 31.19 -34.19
CA CYS A 475 -28.66 30.72 -34.78
C CYS A 475 -29.61 31.88 -35.09
N ASP A 476 -30.18 31.89 -36.30
CA ASP A 476 -31.25 32.81 -36.69
C ASP A 476 -32.56 32.40 -35.99
N PRO A 477 -33.13 33.25 -35.12
CA PRO A 477 -34.37 32.94 -34.40
C PRO A 477 -35.55 32.57 -35.31
N LYS A 478 -35.58 33.08 -36.56
CA LYS A 478 -36.63 32.82 -37.54
C LYS A 478 -36.71 31.37 -37.99
N MET A 479 -35.63 30.60 -37.82
CA MET A 479 -35.62 29.16 -38.10
C MET A 479 -36.70 28.40 -37.31
N PHE A 480 -37.11 28.94 -36.15
CA PHE A 480 -38.09 28.31 -35.28
C PHE A 480 -39.47 28.99 -35.32
N VAL A 481 -39.75 29.79 -36.35
CA VAL A 481 -41.02 30.53 -36.49
C VAL A 481 -41.55 30.38 -37.91
N ASP A 482 -42.37 29.35 -38.14
CA ASP A 482 -43.03 29.13 -39.43
C ASP A 482 -44.38 29.84 -39.49
N ASN A 483 -45.17 29.71 -38.42
CA ASN A 483 -46.50 30.32 -38.29
C ASN A 483 -46.85 30.51 -36.80
N GLU A 484 -48.05 31.04 -36.53
CA GLU A 484 -48.50 31.28 -35.15
C GLU A 484 -48.64 29.98 -34.34
N ALA A 485 -48.97 28.85 -35.00
CA ALA A 485 -49.10 27.57 -34.33
C ALA A 485 -47.76 27.04 -33.78
N THR A 486 -46.63 27.53 -34.29
CA THR A 486 -45.30 27.21 -33.74
C THR A 486 -45.14 27.66 -32.28
N ALA A 487 -45.91 28.68 -31.82
CA ALA A 487 -45.91 29.10 -30.42
C ALA A 487 -46.50 28.04 -29.47
N HIS A 488 -47.39 27.17 -29.98
CA HIS A 488 -48.20 26.28 -29.14
C HIS A 488 -47.50 24.99 -28.73
N HIS A 489 -46.29 24.75 -29.23
CA HIS A 489 -45.50 23.56 -28.89
C HIS A 489 -44.03 23.92 -28.71
N ALA A 490 -43.35 23.17 -27.85
CA ALA A 490 -41.91 23.27 -27.72
C ALA A 490 -41.21 22.85 -29.03
N ASN A 491 -40.24 23.66 -29.46
CA ASN A 491 -39.54 23.45 -30.72
C ASN A 491 -38.52 22.29 -30.61
N ALA A 492 -37.95 21.89 -31.75
CA ALA A 492 -37.00 20.78 -31.82
C ALA A 492 -35.69 21.05 -31.05
N MET A 493 -35.23 22.30 -31.02
CA MET A 493 -34.05 22.73 -30.24
C MET A 493 -34.26 22.48 -28.74
N THR A 494 -35.41 22.89 -28.21
CA THR A 494 -35.78 22.72 -26.80
C THR A 494 -35.85 21.24 -26.41
N ARG A 495 -36.41 20.36 -27.26
CA ARG A 495 -36.40 18.90 -27.02
C ARG A 495 -34.99 18.35 -26.93
N ARG A 496 -34.13 18.70 -27.89
CA ARG A 496 -32.72 18.28 -27.91
C ARG A 496 -31.96 18.79 -26.68
N PHE A 497 -32.18 20.04 -26.28
CA PHE A 497 -31.55 20.61 -25.08
C PHE A 497 -32.06 19.95 -23.79
N ALA A 498 -33.35 19.66 -23.68
CA ALA A 498 -33.93 18.97 -22.53
C ALA A 498 -33.34 17.56 -22.38
N GLU A 499 -33.25 16.79 -23.47
CA GLU A 499 -32.60 15.46 -23.48
C GLU A 499 -31.10 15.55 -23.17
N PHE A 500 -30.38 16.51 -23.76
CA PHE A 500 -28.98 16.78 -23.48
C PHE A 500 -28.73 17.07 -21.99
N SER A 501 -29.50 17.99 -21.41
CA SER A 501 -29.36 18.41 -20.01
C SER A 501 -29.77 17.30 -19.05
N MET A 502 -30.81 16.54 -19.38
CA MET A 502 -31.25 15.38 -18.61
C MET A 502 -30.15 14.31 -18.55
N SER A 503 -29.63 13.88 -19.71
CA SER A 503 -28.60 12.84 -19.77
C SER A 503 -27.31 13.24 -19.06
N LEU A 504 -26.86 14.49 -19.22
CA LEU A 504 -25.68 14.98 -18.51
C LEU A 504 -25.91 15.11 -16.99
N SER A 505 -27.10 15.54 -16.58
CA SER A 505 -27.45 15.59 -15.14
C SER A 505 -27.51 14.19 -14.53
N GLN A 506 -28.00 13.18 -15.26
CA GLN A 506 -28.01 11.78 -14.80
C GLN A 506 -26.61 11.18 -14.66
N LEU A 507 -25.66 11.65 -15.47
CA LEU A 507 -24.27 11.20 -15.40
C LEU A 507 -23.46 11.89 -14.30
N MET A 508 -23.97 12.99 -13.75
CA MET A 508 -23.28 13.79 -12.74
C MET A 508 -22.92 12.96 -11.51
N SER A 509 -21.70 13.17 -11.01
CA SER A 509 -21.19 12.62 -9.76
C SER A 509 -20.30 13.67 -9.09
N ASP A 510 -20.02 13.50 -7.79
CA ASP A 510 -19.24 14.46 -7.01
C ASP A 510 -17.87 14.77 -7.68
N ASP A 511 -17.20 13.74 -8.23
CA ASP A 511 -15.89 13.89 -8.89
C ASP A 511 -15.89 14.79 -10.15
N ILE A 512 -17.04 15.02 -10.77
CA ILE A 512 -17.15 15.78 -12.04
C ILE A 512 -18.11 16.97 -11.94
N SER A 513 -18.83 17.13 -10.83
CA SER A 513 -19.85 18.16 -10.63
C SER A 513 -19.27 19.57 -10.78
N ASP A 514 -18.12 19.84 -10.18
CA ASP A 514 -17.44 21.14 -10.23
C ASP A 514 -17.05 21.55 -11.66
N MET A 515 -16.75 20.57 -12.51
CA MET A 515 -16.41 20.80 -13.91
C MET A 515 -17.67 20.93 -14.78
N MET A 516 -18.68 20.09 -14.59
CA MET A 516 -19.86 20.04 -15.45
C MET A 516 -20.90 21.12 -15.16
N THR A 517 -21.08 21.49 -13.89
CA THR A 517 -22.14 22.43 -13.48
C THR A 517 -22.00 23.80 -14.16
N PRO A 518 -20.81 24.44 -14.21
CA PRO A 518 -20.64 25.69 -14.95
C PRO A 518 -20.95 25.56 -16.44
N GLU A 519 -20.50 24.48 -17.09
CA GLU A 519 -20.70 24.24 -18.52
C GLU A 519 -22.20 24.08 -18.87
N LEU A 520 -22.95 23.39 -18.01
CA LEU A 520 -24.41 23.25 -18.16
C LEU A 520 -25.13 24.60 -18.01
N HIS A 521 -24.73 25.43 -17.05
CA HIS A 521 -25.30 26.76 -16.86
C HIS A 521 -25.00 27.70 -18.04
N MET A 522 -23.79 27.62 -18.60
CA MET A 522 -23.42 28.42 -19.78
C MET A 522 -24.29 28.08 -20.98
N ILE A 523 -24.43 26.79 -21.34
CA ILE A 523 -25.32 26.40 -22.44
C ILE A 523 -26.77 26.77 -22.13
N ALA A 524 -27.24 26.57 -20.89
CA ALA A 524 -28.58 26.94 -20.49
C ALA A 524 -28.85 28.45 -20.71
N ALA A 525 -27.88 29.31 -20.40
CA ALA A 525 -27.98 30.75 -20.65
C ALA A 525 -28.13 31.06 -22.15
N SER A 526 -27.32 30.44 -23.01
CA SER A 526 -27.42 30.64 -24.47
C SER A 526 -28.75 30.11 -25.03
N VAL A 527 -29.28 29.00 -24.49
CA VAL A 527 -30.61 28.48 -24.87
C VAL A 527 -31.72 29.42 -24.43
N ILE A 528 -31.65 29.95 -23.20
CA ILE A 528 -32.60 30.95 -22.69
C ILE A 528 -32.60 32.18 -23.59
N ASP A 529 -31.42 32.71 -23.94
CA ASP A 529 -31.28 33.85 -24.86
C ASP A 529 -31.92 33.56 -26.23
N LEU A 530 -31.65 32.39 -26.81
CA LEU A 530 -32.24 32.03 -28.10
C LEU A 530 -33.77 31.91 -28.01
N ILE A 531 -34.33 31.33 -26.94
CA ILE A 531 -35.78 31.28 -26.69
C ILE A 531 -36.36 32.70 -26.60
N GLU A 532 -35.68 33.62 -25.89
CA GLU A 532 -36.11 35.02 -25.76
C GLU A 532 -35.98 35.82 -27.07
N ARG A 533 -34.96 35.55 -27.90
CA ARG A 533 -34.84 36.15 -29.24
C ARG A 533 -35.94 35.63 -30.16
N THR A 534 -36.19 34.32 -30.19
CA THR A 534 -37.25 33.71 -31.00
C THR A 534 -38.63 34.19 -30.58
N SER A 535 -38.89 34.38 -29.28
CA SER A 535 -40.20 34.86 -28.81
C SER A 535 -40.54 36.26 -29.34
N ARG A 536 -39.54 37.09 -29.64
CA ARG A 536 -39.72 38.46 -30.17
C ARG A 536 -40.09 38.51 -31.65
N GLU A 537 -39.94 37.41 -32.39
CA GLU A 537 -40.32 37.31 -33.80
C GLU A 537 -41.83 37.12 -34.00
N PHE A 538 -42.57 36.74 -32.94
CA PHE A 538 -44.03 36.62 -33.01
C PHE A 538 -44.73 37.98 -33.03
N LYS A 539 -45.84 38.08 -33.78
CA LYS A 539 -46.58 39.33 -33.99
C LYS A 539 -47.27 39.86 -32.73
N SER A 540 -47.61 38.99 -31.77
CA SER A 540 -48.32 39.37 -30.56
C SER A 540 -47.54 39.01 -29.31
N GLN A 541 -47.64 39.88 -28.29
CA GLN A 541 -47.05 39.63 -26.96
C GLN A 541 -47.64 38.37 -26.30
N GLU A 542 -48.88 38.01 -26.66
CA GLU A 542 -49.52 36.79 -26.18
C GLU A 542 -48.83 35.55 -26.76
N LEU A 543 -48.63 35.48 -28.08
CA LEU A 543 -47.94 34.36 -28.73
C LEU A 543 -46.49 34.25 -28.27
N SER A 544 -45.81 35.39 -28.07
CA SER A 544 -44.46 35.44 -27.51
C SER A 544 -44.38 34.75 -26.14
N ALA A 545 -45.30 35.06 -25.23
CA ALA A 545 -45.35 34.46 -23.91
C ALA A 545 -45.75 32.97 -23.94
N VAL A 546 -46.72 32.60 -24.79
CA VAL A 546 -47.13 31.19 -24.99
C VAL A 546 -45.96 30.33 -25.49
N PHE A 547 -45.18 30.85 -26.46
CA PHE A 547 -43.97 30.19 -26.95
C PHE A 547 -42.96 29.96 -25.82
N GLN A 548 -42.66 30.99 -25.03
CA GLN A 548 -41.71 30.85 -23.91
C GLN A 548 -42.18 29.81 -22.88
N ILE A 549 -43.45 29.86 -22.49
CA ILE A 549 -44.04 28.92 -21.51
C ILE A 549 -43.92 27.49 -22.03
N ASN A 550 -44.31 27.21 -23.27
CA ASN A 550 -44.26 25.85 -23.81
C ASN A 550 -42.82 25.30 -23.86
N ASN A 551 -41.83 26.13 -24.21
CA ASN A 551 -40.43 25.70 -24.26
C ASN A 551 -39.83 25.52 -22.86
N TYR A 552 -40.00 26.48 -21.94
CA TYR A 552 -39.50 26.36 -20.57
C TYR A 552 -40.20 25.23 -19.80
N TYR A 553 -41.50 25.02 -20.01
CA TYR A 553 -42.23 23.91 -19.40
C TYR A 553 -41.68 22.56 -19.84
N LEU A 554 -41.37 22.36 -21.12
CA LEU A 554 -40.76 21.11 -21.57
C LEU A 554 -39.41 20.85 -20.89
N ILE A 555 -38.56 21.87 -20.80
CA ILE A 555 -37.26 21.73 -20.13
C ILE A 555 -37.46 21.41 -18.65
N PHE A 556 -38.25 22.22 -17.94
CA PHE A 556 -38.53 22.03 -16.52
C PHE A 556 -39.13 20.65 -16.22
N SER A 557 -40.17 20.26 -16.98
CA SER A 557 -40.86 18.98 -16.78
C SER A 557 -39.99 17.75 -17.07
N THR A 558 -38.99 17.89 -17.94
CA THR A 558 -37.98 16.85 -18.18
C THR A 558 -36.98 16.81 -17.02
N LEU A 559 -36.46 17.97 -16.60
CA LEU A 559 -35.41 18.06 -15.58
C LEU A 559 -35.90 17.73 -14.16
N GLN A 560 -37.16 18.01 -13.82
CA GLN A 560 -37.73 17.68 -12.51
C GLN A 560 -37.73 16.17 -12.20
N THR A 561 -37.55 15.33 -13.23
CA THR A 561 -37.45 13.87 -13.06
C THR A 561 -36.08 13.43 -12.51
N ILE A 562 -35.10 14.33 -12.48
CA ILE A 562 -33.72 14.05 -12.07
C ILE A 562 -33.45 14.67 -10.71
N ASN A 563 -33.12 13.82 -9.73
CA ASN A 563 -32.74 14.28 -8.39
C ASN A 563 -31.42 15.07 -8.46
N GLY A 564 -31.40 16.26 -7.83
CA GLY A 564 -30.19 17.09 -7.75
C GLY A 564 -29.78 17.75 -9.07
N CYS A 565 -30.70 17.90 -10.04
CA CYS A 565 -30.38 18.58 -11.29
C CYS A 565 -29.98 20.05 -11.05
N PRO A 566 -28.80 20.49 -11.54
CA PRO A 566 -28.28 21.84 -11.27
C PRO A 566 -29.07 22.95 -11.97
N LEU A 567 -29.88 22.64 -12.98
CA LEU A 567 -30.63 23.61 -13.78
C LEU A 567 -32.10 23.72 -13.38
N LEU A 568 -32.57 22.94 -12.41
CA LEU A 568 -34.00 22.83 -12.09
C LEU A 568 -34.58 24.17 -11.62
N ASP A 569 -33.95 24.80 -10.63
CA ASP A 569 -34.42 26.07 -10.06
C ASP A 569 -34.41 27.20 -11.10
N LEU A 570 -33.40 27.23 -11.97
CA LEU A 570 -33.29 28.21 -13.06
C LEU A 570 -34.49 28.14 -14.01
N PHE A 571 -34.84 26.95 -14.48
CA PHE A 571 -35.97 26.78 -15.40
C PHE A 571 -37.32 26.85 -14.70
N GLN A 572 -37.41 26.50 -13.42
CA GLN A 572 -38.59 26.74 -12.59
C GLN A 572 -38.88 28.23 -12.47
N GLN A 573 -37.85 29.04 -12.18
CA GLN A 573 -37.96 30.49 -12.09
C GLN A 573 -38.38 31.10 -13.43
N LYS A 574 -37.69 30.76 -14.53
CA LYS A 574 -38.03 31.27 -15.87
C LYS A 574 -39.45 30.93 -16.30
N LEU A 575 -39.90 29.69 -16.03
CA LEU A 575 -41.28 29.29 -16.29
C LEU A 575 -42.28 30.09 -15.45
N GLY A 576 -41.99 30.29 -14.15
CA GLY A 576 -42.82 31.05 -13.23
C GLY A 576 -42.98 32.52 -13.63
N ASP A 577 -41.88 33.17 -14.00
CA ASP A 577 -41.85 34.57 -14.45
C ASP A 577 -42.68 34.76 -15.73
N CYS A 578 -42.46 33.93 -16.75
CA CYS A 578 -43.22 33.97 -18.00
C CYS A 578 -44.71 33.65 -17.78
N THR A 579 -45.04 32.67 -16.93
CA THR A 579 -46.42 32.33 -16.59
C THR A 579 -47.13 33.50 -15.91
N THR A 580 -46.45 34.17 -14.97
CA THR A 580 -47.01 35.34 -14.27
C THR A 580 -47.27 36.48 -15.25
N TYR A 581 -46.32 36.78 -16.13
CA TYR A 581 -46.50 37.79 -17.17
C TYR A 581 -47.68 37.47 -18.10
N PHE A 582 -47.78 36.22 -18.56
CA PHE A 582 -48.87 35.77 -19.42
C PHE A 582 -50.24 35.90 -18.76
N VAL A 583 -50.36 35.48 -17.49
CA VAL A 583 -51.61 35.58 -16.73
C VAL A 583 -52.08 37.05 -16.64
N GLU A 584 -51.16 37.97 -16.33
CA GLU A 584 -51.46 39.41 -16.27
C GLU A 584 -51.91 39.94 -17.64
N LEU A 585 -51.24 39.51 -18.72
CA LEU A 585 -51.58 39.90 -20.08
C LEU A 585 -52.98 39.41 -20.49
N VAL A 586 -53.30 38.13 -20.25
CA VAL A 586 -54.61 37.55 -20.59
C VAL A 586 -55.74 38.24 -19.83
N ILE A 587 -55.56 38.52 -18.54
CA ILE A 587 -56.57 39.22 -17.74
C ILE A 587 -56.73 40.67 -18.25
N LYS A 588 -55.64 41.35 -18.59
CA LYS A 588 -55.69 42.71 -19.15
C LYS A 588 -56.41 42.76 -20.51
N ILE A 589 -56.20 41.77 -21.38
CA ILE A 589 -56.85 41.71 -22.70
C ILE A 589 -58.37 41.53 -22.53
N ASN A 590 -58.81 40.67 -21.62
CA ASN A 590 -60.23 40.32 -21.45
C ASN A 590 -60.99 41.25 -20.48
N PHE A 591 -60.29 41.89 -19.55
CA PHE A 591 -60.86 42.78 -18.53
C PHE A 591 -60.07 44.10 -18.41
N PRO A 592 -59.90 44.88 -19.50
CA PRO A 592 -58.98 46.01 -19.54
C PRO A 592 -59.32 47.10 -18.52
N LYS A 593 -60.60 47.51 -18.46
CA LYS A 593 -61.07 48.55 -17.53
C LYS A 593 -60.87 48.13 -16.06
N LEU A 594 -61.21 46.89 -15.72
CA LEU A 594 -60.99 46.35 -14.38
C LEU A 594 -59.51 46.43 -13.97
N VAL A 595 -58.61 45.94 -14.84
CA VAL A 595 -57.17 45.93 -14.56
C VAL A 595 -56.62 47.34 -14.43
N GLU A 596 -56.96 48.24 -15.35
CA GLU A 596 -56.47 49.63 -15.35
C GLU A 596 -56.93 50.39 -14.10
N THR A 597 -58.22 50.30 -13.75
CA THR A 597 -58.78 50.96 -12.55
C THR A 597 -58.16 50.40 -11.27
N VAL A 598 -57.99 49.08 -11.15
CA VAL A 598 -57.36 48.46 -9.96
C VAL A 598 -55.88 48.82 -9.88
N ARG A 599 -55.13 48.81 -10.98
CA ARG A 599 -53.70 49.17 -10.98
C ARG A 599 -53.45 50.67 -10.77
N ARG A 600 -54.41 51.54 -11.12
CA ARG A 600 -54.38 52.97 -10.76
C ARG A 600 -54.55 53.17 -9.25
N ALA A 601 -55.37 52.35 -8.61
CA ALA A 601 -55.67 52.46 -7.19
C ALA A 601 -54.67 51.73 -6.27
N PHE A 602 -54.12 50.60 -6.70
CA PHE A 602 -53.23 49.75 -5.90
C PHE A 602 -51.89 49.49 -6.61
N THR A 603 -50.79 49.72 -5.90
CA THR A 603 -49.42 49.43 -6.37
C THR A 603 -49.08 47.94 -6.29
N LYS A 604 -49.53 47.25 -5.22
CA LYS A 604 -49.40 45.80 -5.01
C LYS A 604 -50.78 45.20 -4.76
N LEU A 605 -51.09 44.08 -5.43
CA LEU A 605 -52.41 43.45 -5.32
C LEU A 605 -52.50 42.49 -4.12
N GLU A 606 -51.35 41.99 -3.69
CA GLU A 606 -51.20 40.97 -2.66
C GLU A 606 -51.18 41.55 -1.24
N THR A 607 -51.02 42.87 -1.11
CA THR A 607 -50.96 43.56 0.20
C THR A 607 -52.37 43.93 0.68
N ARG A 608 -52.52 44.15 1.99
CA ARG A 608 -53.76 44.66 2.60
C ARG A 608 -53.85 46.20 2.56
N GLU A 609 -53.03 46.84 1.73
CA GLU A 609 -52.96 48.29 1.67
C GLU A 609 -54.28 48.90 1.16
N GLU A 610 -54.57 50.10 1.67
CA GLU A 610 -55.67 50.93 1.21
C GLU A 610 -55.38 51.51 -0.18
N PRO A 611 -56.41 51.81 -0.98
CA PRO A 611 -56.21 52.38 -2.31
C PRO A 611 -55.57 53.78 -2.23
N LEU A 612 -54.52 53.99 -3.01
CA LEU A 612 -53.73 55.22 -3.04
C LEU A 612 -54.39 56.31 -3.91
N ASN A 613 -55.00 55.92 -5.03
CA ASN A 613 -55.71 56.83 -5.92
C ASN A 613 -57.23 56.60 -5.84
N THR A 614 -57.94 57.59 -5.31
CA THR A 614 -59.38 57.55 -5.05
C THR A 614 -60.19 58.52 -5.92
N GLY A 615 -59.54 59.25 -6.84
CA GLY A 615 -60.17 60.19 -7.76
C GLY A 615 -60.91 59.51 -8.92
N ILE A 616 -61.41 58.29 -8.71
CA ILE A 616 -62.08 57.46 -9.72
C ILE A 616 -63.59 57.69 -9.57
N GLY A 617 -64.24 58.12 -10.65
CA GLY A 617 -65.65 58.51 -10.62
C GLY A 617 -66.60 57.33 -10.38
N GLU A 618 -67.69 57.55 -9.64
CA GLU A 618 -68.69 56.51 -9.36
C GLU A 618 -69.29 55.92 -10.65
N SER A 619 -69.45 56.73 -11.70
CA SER A 619 -69.94 56.26 -13.01
C SER A 619 -69.00 55.25 -13.66
N GLU A 620 -67.68 55.42 -13.53
CA GLU A 620 -66.66 54.49 -14.05
C GLU A 620 -66.72 53.16 -13.28
N LEU A 621 -66.80 53.21 -11.94
CA LEU A 621 -66.93 52.02 -11.10
C LEU A 621 -68.22 51.24 -11.38
N LYS A 622 -69.34 51.96 -11.56
CA LYS A 622 -70.63 51.36 -11.89
C LYS A 622 -70.59 50.64 -13.25
N GLU A 623 -69.98 51.26 -14.26
CA GLU A 623 -69.85 50.66 -15.59
C GLU A 623 -69.06 49.35 -15.54
N ILE A 624 -67.93 49.33 -14.83
CA ILE A 624 -67.09 48.13 -14.67
C ILE A 624 -67.85 47.03 -13.91
N ALA A 625 -68.58 47.37 -12.85
CA ALA A 625 -69.34 46.40 -12.07
C ALA A 625 -70.47 45.74 -12.87
N VAL A 626 -71.17 46.52 -13.71
CA VAL A 626 -72.24 46.03 -14.59
C VAL A 626 -71.67 45.16 -15.71
N ASP A 627 -70.61 45.62 -16.39
CA ASP A 627 -69.95 44.87 -17.46
C ASP A 627 -69.43 43.52 -16.94
N PHE A 628 -68.72 43.55 -15.79
CA PHE A 628 -68.14 42.34 -15.22
C PHE A 628 -69.22 41.32 -14.88
N LYS A 629 -70.26 41.68 -14.11
CA LYS A 629 -71.34 40.74 -13.73
C LYS A 629 -72.07 40.15 -14.93
N THR A 630 -72.19 40.91 -16.03
CA THR A 630 -72.91 40.47 -17.23
C THR A 630 -72.08 39.48 -18.05
N TYR A 631 -70.77 39.72 -18.18
CA TYR A 631 -69.94 39.03 -19.17
C TYR A 631 -68.79 38.18 -18.60
N HIS A 632 -68.55 38.15 -17.28
CA HIS A 632 -67.41 37.41 -16.70
C HIS A 632 -67.44 35.91 -17.00
N ILE A 633 -68.63 35.28 -16.99
CA ILE A 633 -68.78 33.85 -17.31
C ILE A 633 -68.39 33.60 -18.77
N GLU A 634 -68.96 34.37 -19.70
CA GLU A 634 -68.73 34.21 -21.13
C GLU A 634 -67.26 34.48 -21.48
N ARG A 635 -66.66 35.56 -20.95
CA ARG A 635 -65.24 35.86 -21.16
C ARG A 635 -64.32 34.79 -20.58
N MET A 636 -64.62 34.25 -19.39
CA MET A 636 -63.82 33.16 -18.81
C MET A 636 -63.96 31.85 -19.60
N LYS A 637 -65.14 31.58 -20.18
CA LYS A 637 -65.34 30.44 -21.08
C LYS A 637 -64.50 30.58 -22.34
N GLN A 638 -64.51 31.76 -22.97
CA GLN A 638 -63.69 32.05 -24.16
C GLN A 638 -62.19 31.96 -23.85
N ILE A 639 -61.75 32.43 -22.68
CA ILE A 639 -60.36 32.23 -22.21
C ILE A 639 -60.08 30.74 -22.12
N SER A 640 -60.91 29.96 -21.43
CA SER A 640 -60.71 28.50 -21.27
C SER A 640 -60.56 27.80 -22.63
N GLU A 641 -61.51 28.01 -23.55
CA GLU A 641 -61.50 27.41 -24.89
C GLU A 641 -60.26 27.83 -25.70
N SER A 642 -59.84 29.09 -25.60
CA SER A 642 -58.64 29.59 -26.26
C SER A 642 -57.35 29.01 -25.67
N GLN A 643 -57.28 28.85 -24.34
CA GLN A 643 -56.10 28.32 -23.66
C GLN A 643 -55.88 26.82 -23.95
N MET A 644 -56.95 26.04 -24.13
CA MET A 644 -56.83 24.61 -24.49
C MET A 644 -56.02 24.37 -25.78
N LEU A 645 -56.05 25.32 -26.71
CA LEU A 645 -55.35 25.22 -27.99
C LEU A 645 -53.93 25.82 -27.94
N LYS A 646 -53.59 26.56 -26.88
CA LYS A 646 -52.34 27.32 -26.77
C LYS A 646 -51.18 26.53 -26.15
N PHE A 647 -51.47 25.51 -25.34
CA PHE A 647 -50.46 24.75 -24.62
C PHE A 647 -50.42 23.30 -25.09
N GLY A 648 -49.25 22.87 -25.56
CA GLY A 648 -49.05 21.49 -26.02
C GLY A 648 -49.17 20.44 -24.92
N ASP A 649 -48.99 20.83 -23.66
CA ASP A 649 -49.25 20.00 -22.48
C ASP A 649 -50.53 20.46 -21.78
N PHE A 650 -51.49 19.53 -21.71
CA PHE A 650 -52.83 19.79 -21.19
C PHE A 650 -52.84 20.07 -19.68
N GLN A 651 -51.97 19.41 -18.92
CA GLN A 651 -51.88 19.60 -17.47
C GLN A 651 -51.27 20.98 -17.16
N ASN A 652 -50.27 21.41 -17.92
CA ASN A 652 -49.73 22.76 -17.84
C ASN A 652 -50.82 23.81 -18.14
N GLY A 653 -51.54 23.64 -19.25
CA GLY A 653 -52.65 24.53 -19.62
C GLY A 653 -53.70 24.66 -18.52
N ARG A 654 -54.07 23.54 -17.89
CA ARG A 654 -55.02 23.51 -16.77
C ARG A 654 -54.51 24.31 -15.57
N VAL A 655 -53.25 24.10 -15.19
CA VAL A 655 -52.62 24.82 -14.07
C VAL A 655 -52.60 26.32 -14.36
N ILE A 656 -52.23 26.73 -15.57
CA ILE A 656 -52.24 28.14 -15.98
C ILE A 656 -53.65 28.72 -15.91
N LEU A 657 -54.68 28.00 -16.40
CA LEU A 657 -56.07 28.47 -16.29
C LEU A 657 -56.51 28.64 -14.84
N GLN A 658 -56.12 27.73 -13.94
CA GLN A 658 -56.38 27.88 -12.50
C GLN A 658 -55.69 29.11 -11.92
N ILE A 659 -54.46 29.43 -12.37
CA ILE A 659 -53.75 30.65 -11.96
C ILE A 659 -54.47 31.89 -12.50
N ILE A 660 -54.94 31.89 -13.76
CA ILE A 660 -55.75 32.97 -14.34
C ILE A 660 -57.01 33.20 -13.50
N ALA A 661 -57.74 32.13 -13.18
CA ALA A 661 -58.96 32.20 -12.38
C ALA A 661 -58.69 32.79 -10.99
N LYS A 662 -57.66 32.31 -10.28
CA LYS A 662 -57.25 32.85 -8.98
C LYS A 662 -56.86 34.32 -9.07
N ARG A 663 -56.12 34.70 -10.11
CA ARG A 663 -55.65 36.08 -10.30
C ARG A 663 -56.80 37.03 -10.64
N LEU A 664 -57.78 36.58 -11.43
CA LEU A 664 -59.00 37.34 -11.72
C LEU A 664 -59.83 37.59 -10.44
N VAL A 665 -59.97 36.57 -9.59
CA VAL A 665 -60.65 36.72 -8.29
C VAL A 665 -59.98 37.76 -7.41
N LEU A 666 -58.64 37.81 -7.42
CA LEU A 666 -57.89 38.83 -6.67
C LEU A 666 -58.15 40.24 -7.23
N TYR A 667 -58.09 40.41 -8.55
CA TYR A 667 -58.42 41.68 -9.21
C TYR A 667 -59.84 42.16 -8.84
N TRP A 668 -60.81 41.24 -8.87
CA TRP A 668 -62.19 41.56 -8.50
C TRP A 668 -62.33 41.90 -7.01
N ALA A 669 -61.67 41.18 -6.11
CA ALA A 669 -61.67 41.48 -4.69
C ALA A 669 -61.09 42.87 -4.39
N LYS A 670 -60.02 43.26 -5.08
CA LYS A 670 -59.45 44.61 -4.99
C LYS A 670 -60.36 45.69 -5.56
N PHE A 671 -61.07 45.39 -6.63
CA PHE A 671 -62.07 46.28 -7.18
C PHE A 671 -63.27 46.48 -6.24
N ASP A 672 -63.77 45.43 -5.61
CA ASP A 672 -64.83 45.53 -4.58
C ASP A 672 -64.34 46.35 -3.37
N GLN A 673 -63.10 46.11 -2.90
CA GLN A 673 -62.46 46.92 -1.85
C GLN A 673 -62.43 48.41 -2.24
N LEU A 674 -62.03 48.73 -3.47
CA LEU A 674 -61.99 50.10 -3.99
C LEU A 674 -63.37 50.76 -4.03
N CYS A 675 -64.38 50.05 -4.55
CA CYS A 675 -65.76 50.54 -4.60
C CYS A 675 -66.27 50.92 -3.21
N ARG A 676 -66.05 50.04 -2.22
CA ARG A 676 -66.44 50.27 -0.82
C ARG A 676 -65.66 51.38 -0.15
N PHE A 677 -64.41 51.62 -0.57
CA PHE A 677 -63.59 52.68 -0.01
C PHE A 677 -63.98 54.07 -0.52
N ILE A 678 -64.25 54.20 -1.83
CA ILE A 678 -64.59 55.48 -2.49
C ILE A 678 -66.02 55.90 -2.16
N VAL A 679 -66.99 54.99 -2.23
CA VAL A 679 -68.40 55.32 -2.00
C VAL A 679 -68.73 55.20 -0.51
N LYS A 680 -68.51 56.30 0.22
CA LYS A 680 -68.84 56.42 1.66
C LYS A 680 -70.26 56.99 1.83
N GLY A 681 -71.11 56.34 2.64
CA GLY A 681 -72.42 56.93 3.03
C GLY A 681 -73.69 56.15 2.67
N GLY A 682 -73.59 54.89 2.25
CA GLY A 682 -74.73 54.00 1.95
C GLY A 682 -74.53 53.29 0.62
N SER A 683 -74.93 52.02 0.51
CA SER A 683 -74.72 51.19 -0.69
C SER A 683 -75.65 51.65 -1.83
N PRO A 684 -75.12 52.24 -2.92
CA PRO A 684 -75.92 52.58 -4.10
C PRO A 684 -76.62 51.34 -4.67
N ALA A 685 -77.75 51.52 -5.35
CA ALA A 685 -78.50 50.41 -5.93
C ALA A 685 -77.65 49.51 -6.88
N TRP A 686 -76.64 50.08 -7.53
CA TRP A 686 -75.76 49.35 -8.43
C TRP A 686 -74.75 48.43 -7.71
N PHE A 687 -74.54 48.56 -6.39
CA PHE A 687 -73.72 47.61 -5.62
C PHE A 687 -74.28 46.19 -5.65
N SER A 688 -75.55 46.00 -6.01
CA SER A 688 -76.13 44.69 -6.34
C SER A 688 -75.44 43.99 -7.53
N ASN A 689 -74.59 44.71 -8.27
CA ASN A 689 -73.75 44.17 -9.33
C ASN A 689 -72.37 43.71 -8.85
N LEU A 690 -71.97 44.04 -7.63
CA LEU A 690 -70.73 43.54 -7.01
C LEU A 690 -70.95 42.12 -6.46
N ILE A 691 -70.83 41.12 -7.33
CA ILE A 691 -70.87 39.71 -6.92
C ILE A 691 -69.78 39.43 -5.89
N SER A 692 -70.06 38.58 -4.90
CA SER A 692 -69.05 38.19 -3.90
C SER A 692 -67.92 37.39 -4.55
N SER A 693 -66.71 37.44 -3.98
CA SER A 693 -65.59 36.60 -4.45
C SER A 693 -65.92 35.10 -4.40
N GLN A 694 -66.74 34.67 -3.44
CA GLN A 694 -67.23 33.28 -3.36
C GLN A 694 -68.13 32.93 -4.56
N GLN A 695 -69.05 33.84 -4.93
CA GLN A 695 -69.89 33.65 -6.11
C GLN A 695 -69.06 33.65 -7.39
N LEU A 696 -68.05 34.51 -7.50
CA LEU A 696 -67.14 34.52 -8.64
C LEU A 696 -66.37 33.19 -8.75
N VAL A 697 -65.84 32.67 -7.65
CA VAL A 697 -65.18 31.35 -7.62
C VAL A 697 -66.15 30.25 -8.08
N PHE A 698 -67.38 30.24 -7.57
CA PHE A 698 -68.40 29.28 -7.99
C PHE A 698 -68.71 29.37 -9.50
N ASN A 699 -68.76 30.58 -10.06
CA ASN A 699 -69.05 30.81 -11.47
C ASN A 699 -67.93 30.34 -12.41
N ILE A 700 -66.65 30.46 -12.00
CA ILE A 700 -65.50 30.16 -12.86
C ILE A 700 -64.94 28.74 -12.64
N LYS A 701 -65.20 28.13 -11.49
CA LYS A 701 -64.71 26.78 -11.13
C LYS A 701 -65.07 25.70 -12.16
N PRO A 702 -66.29 25.64 -12.73
CA PRO A 702 -66.62 24.64 -13.75
C PRO A 702 -65.69 24.68 -14.96
N MET A 703 -65.20 25.87 -15.35
CA MET A 703 -64.32 26.05 -16.52
C MET A 703 -62.89 25.56 -16.24
N THR A 704 -62.42 25.67 -14.99
CA THR A 704 -61.12 25.12 -14.59
C THR A 704 -61.16 23.61 -14.39
N ASP A 705 -62.32 23.07 -13.98
CA ASP A 705 -62.52 21.64 -13.71
C ASP A 705 -62.82 20.87 -15.01
N SER A 706 -63.47 21.51 -15.99
CA SER A 706 -63.73 20.94 -17.32
C SER A 706 -62.57 21.10 -18.30
N PHE A 707 -61.48 21.78 -17.90
CA PHE A 707 -60.34 22.06 -18.77
C PHE A 707 -59.70 20.78 -19.27
#